data_AF-A0A7Y7P8M8-F1
#
_entry.id   AF-A0A7Y7P8M8-F1
#
_cell.length_a   1.000
_cell.length_b   1.000
_cell.length_c   1.000
_cell.angle_alpha   90.00
_cell.angle_beta   90.00
_cell.angle_gamma   90.00
#
_symmetry.space_group_name_H-M   'P 1'
#
loop_
_entity.id
_entity.type
_entity.pdbx_description
1 polymer ?
#
loop_
_entity_poly.entity_id
_entity_poly.type
_entity_poly.pdbx_seq_one_letter_code
_entity_poly.pdbx_strand_id
1 'polypeptide(L)'
;MKHTSGILLILLLITLKSLGQQDSPSELWLNPGTDDFVKIQGNVESYYSGKSKGQGSGYKQWKRWEYYNQSRLTREGKITNVTARNWEAYLDYQQRYSGNNGDNPTATNGYWASIGPFGYTNGAGWNPGVGRINVIAFHPTDPNIFWVGMPAGGLWKTTTGGTSWSPLTDGMPRIGVSGLAVDYTNTNVMYLLSGDGDGGDTQSIGVLKTTDGGVTWQSTGLTWTVNQSIRGYKLIMHPVNNNMLFAVTTDGVYKTSNGGYSWIKVLAGSYRDIEFKPGDPTYVYVSGTSSFYRSTDSGDSWTQISTGIPTGCSRIAIGVTPNATSYVYLFAGPPTAVGSFKGFYLSTNSGASFSVRSTSPNILGYSSTGNDNSSQTTYDLSMAVSLTNNSQVIVGGINTWTSANWGSTWAISSMWNDNGGTIGYTHADIHDLAINPLNNYLYCCSDGGIFRSTDFGSNWTDLTAGIANTQWYRIAGIESNVNLIIGGAQDNGCNKWTGGSAMQHIYGADGMDCMIDYGNANTMYYGSQSGDLVRSTNGGTTYTSIQPAGSTGAWVTPYIMNPGNSSIIYGGYNNAIYKSTNQGTTWTNMGVSGSSAMAIGTNFTDRVYAANGTSIWRSDNGGTSWASISFGLPGIGITSIAVNPDNSLDVFVSVGDYYSGLKVYSSTTGGASWTNISGTLPNVVVNCIAYEDNNSSPDDALYIGTDIGVYYRNATIGDWIPFMNGLPHVPVFDLEINKTSGLIRAGTYGRGIWSSGLFTACPYGYLLTTANDPSNPNYTGYQFYEASNYISSSRIITGGIGTDVTYKAANYVQLTTGFNAKQENLFKATLGPCGAAKAPVSGTYVNKTIRTVR
;
A
#
# COMPACT_ATOMS: atom_id res chain seq x y z
N MET A 1 53.29 14.47 -56.46
CA MET A 1 53.26 15.76 -55.73
C MET A 1 52.07 15.72 -54.77
N LYS A 2 52.34 15.94 -53.47
CA LYS A 2 51.42 16.14 -52.33
C LYS A 2 50.61 14.95 -51.78
N HIS A 3 51.04 14.53 -50.59
CA HIS A 3 50.28 13.84 -49.56
C HIS A 3 49.01 14.63 -49.16
N THR A 4 47.96 13.91 -48.77
CA THR A 4 47.00 14.36 -47.74
C THR A 4 46.45 13.15 -46.99
N SER A 5 46.47 13.26 -45.67
CA SER A 5 46.16 12.26 -44.66
C SER A 5 44.65 12.02 -44.54
N GLY A 6 44.21 10.76 -44.51
CA GLY A 6 42.87 10.37 -44.12
C GLY A 6 42.81 10.01 -42.64
N ILE A 7 42.22 10.88 -41.82
CA ILE A 7 41.86 10.60 -40.43
C ILE A 7 40.54 9.84 -40.43
N LEU A 8 40.54 8.62 -39.89
CA LEU A 8 39.35 7.82 -39.66
C LEU A 8 38.65 8.34 -38.39
N LEU A 9 37.55 9.09 -38.53
CA LEU A 9 36.74 9.55 -37.41
C LEU A 9 35.78 8.43 -37.00
N ILE A 10 36.06 7.75 -35.90
CA ILE A 10 35.10 6.84 -35.25
C ILE A 10 34.04 7.71 -34.58
N LEU A 11 32.84 7.80 -35.17
CA LEU A 11 31.68 8.41 -34.53
C LEU A 11 31.19 7.50 -33.41
N LEU A 12 31.60 7.80 -32.17
CA LEU A 12 30.95 7.29 -30.96
C LEU A 12 29.61 8.04 -30.83
N LEU A 13 28.50 7.37 -31.16
CA LEU A 13 27.14 7.84 -30.87
C LEU A 13 26.92 7.80 -29.35
N ILE A 14 27.44 8.81 -28.65
CA ILE A 14 26.96 9.16 -27.32
C ILE A 14 25.65 9.93 -27.55
N THR A 15 24.53 9.30 -27.23
CA THR A 15 23.25 10.02 -27.05
C THR A 15 23.41 10.96 -25.85
N LEU A 16 23.88 12.18 -26.11
CA LEU A 16 23.78 13.31 -25.20
C LEU A 16 22.29 13.62 -25.04
N LYS A 17 21.65 13.06 -24.00
CA LYS A 17 20.44 13.69 -23.44
C LYS A 17 20.85 15.08 -22.99
N SER A 18 20.16 16.11 -23.48
CA SER A 18 20.32 17.48 -23.01
C SER A 18 20.22 17.52 -21.48
N LEU A 19 21.28 17.97 -20.81
CA LEU A 19 21.39 18.15 -19.36
C LEU A 19 20.54 19.32 -18.82
N GLY A 20 19.33 19.52 -19.36
CA GLY A 20 18.53 20.72 -19.11
C GLY A 20 17.05 20.48 -18.76
N GLN A 21 16.62 19.25 -18.45
CA GLN A 21 15.20 18.97 -18.22
C GLN A 21 14.97 17.75 -17.30
N GLN A 22 15.40 17.83 -16.05
CA GLN A 22 14.90 16.96 -14.99
C GLN A 22 14.19 17.86 -13.97
N ASP A 23 12.91 18.13 -14.25
CA ASP A 23 12.20 19.22 -13.57
C ASP A 23 11.55 18.76 -12.25
N SER A 24 11.34 17.46 -12.02
CA SER A 24 10.73 16.95 -10.78
C SER A 24 11.61 15.98 -10.00
N PRO A 25 11.66 16.08 -8.64
CA PRO A 25 12.35 15.12 -7.81
C PRO A 25 11.90 13.68 -8.07
N SER A 26 10.58 13.44 -8.15
CA SER A 26 9.99 12.14 -8.44
C SER A 26 10.59 11.46 -9.69
N GLU A 27 10.87 12.20 -10.75
CA GLU A 27 11.43 11.64 -11.98
C GLU A 27 12.93 11.25 -11.88
N LEU A 28 13.60 11.49 -10.76
CA LEU A 28 14.98 11.05 -10.51
C LEU A 28 15.06 9.58 -10.09
N TRP A 29 14.05 9.07 -9.38
CA TRP A 29 14.02 7.70 -8.85
C TRP A 29 12.91 6.83 -9.42
N LEU A 30 12.05 7.42 -10.25
CA LEU A 30 10.88 6.74 -10.84
C LEU A 30 11.07 6.52 -12.35
N ASN A 31 12.30 6.67 -12.86
CA ASN A 31 12.65 6.61 -14.28
C ASN A 31 13.36 5.28 -14.64
N PRO A 32 13.05 4.63 -15.78
CA PRO A 32 13.58 3.32 -16.16
C PRO A 32 15.05 3.29 -16.61
N GLY A 33 15.76 4.42 -16.60
CA GLY A 33 17.12 4.53 -17.17
C GLY A 33 18.25 4.17 -16.22
N THR A 34 17.98 3.95 -14.94
CA THR A 34 18.96 3.58 -13.93
C THR A 34 18.45 2.37 -13.19
N ASP A 35 18.81 1.18 -13.67
CA ASP A 35 18.43 -0.04 -12.95
C ASP A 35 19.12 -0.15 -11.60
N ASP A 36 20.31 0.45 -11.43
CA ASP A 36 21.14 0.33 -10.24
C ASP A 36 20.63 1.19 -9.08
N PHE A 37 20.25 0.55 -7.97
CA PHE A 37 19.68 1.22 -6.80
C PHE A 37 20.65 2.23 -6.16
N VAL A 38 21.92 1.85 -6.00
CA VAL A 38 22.95 2.70 -5.38
C VAL A 38 23.18 3.96 -6.20
N LYS A 39 23.16 3.84 -7.53
CA LYS A 39 23.24 4.99 -8.44
C LYS A 39 22.05 5.91 -8.29
N ILE A 40 20.82 5.37 -8.15
CA ILE A 40 19.64 6.19 -7.88
C ILE A 40 19.84 6.95 -6.57
N GLN A 41 20.22 6.26 -5.48
CA GLN A 41 20.47 6.90 -4.18
C GLN A 41 21.48 8.06 -4.30
N GLY A 42 22.62 7.82 -4.96
CA GLY A 42 23.65 8.83 -5.18
C GLY A 42 23.15 10.05 -5.96
N ASN A 43 22.35 9.84 -7.01
CA ASN A 43 21.76 10.91 -7.79
C ASN A 43 20.78 11.76 -6.98
N VAL A 44 19.92 11.12 -6.19
CA VAL A 44 18.89 11.81 -5.40
C VAL A 44 19.51 12.56 -4.23
N GLU A 45 20.43 11.95 -3.49
CA GLU A 45 21.14 12.64 -2.40
C GLU A 45 21.99 13.80 -2.93
N SER A 46 22.59 13.66 -4.12
CA SER A 46 23.26 14.78 -4.80
C SER A 46 22.28 15.90 -5.18
N TYR A 47 21.09 15.55 -5.67
CA TYR A 47 20.05 16.54 -5.99
C TYR A 47 19.57 17.31 -4.76
N TYR A 48 19.43 16.65 -3.62
CA TYR A 48 18.99 17.26 -2.35
C TYR A 48 20.13 17.88 -1.54
N SER A 49 21.38 17.78 -2.01
CA SER A 49 22.51 18.47 -1.39
C SER A 49 22.30 19.98 -1.39
N GLY A 50 22.28 20.59 -0.20
CA GLY A 50 22.01 22.02 -0.01
C GLY A 50 20.55 22.44 -0.22
N LYS A 51 19.61 21.50 -0.39
CA LYS A 51 18.16 21.79 -0.49
C LYS A 51 17.42 21.40 0.78
N SER A 52 16.23 21.98 0.96
CA SER A 52 15.33 21.57 2.05
C SER A 52 14.91 20.11 1.86
N LYS A 53 14.98 19.34 2.94
CA LYS A 53 14.46 17.96 3.07
C LYS A 53 13.14 17.92 3.87
N GLY A 54 12.61 19.09 4.22
CA GLY A 54 11.40 19.24 5.04
C GLY A 54 10.11 18.92 4.28
N GLN A 55 8.98 19.22 4.93
CA GLN A 55 7.65 19.00 4.40
C GLN A 55 7.45 19.68 3.03
N GLY A 56 6.77 18.99 2.10
CA GLY A 56 6.55 19.50 0.74
C GLY A 56 7.83 19.67 -0.07
N SER A 57 8.91 18.91 0.19
CA SER A 57 10.14 18.92 -0.63
C SER A 57 10.24 17.76 -1.62
N GLY A 58 9.38 16.73 -1.48
CA GLY A 58 9.51 15.46 -2.20
C GLY A 58 10.50 14.46 -1.57
N TYR A 59 11.33 14.90 -0.60
CA TYR A 59 12.35 14.03 0.02
C TYR A 59 11.72 12.91 0.85
N LYS A 60 10.61 13.20 1.52
CA LYS A 60 9.81 12.22 2.27
C LYS A 60 9.36 11.06 1.36
N GLN A 61 8.80 11.39 0.20
CA GLN A 61 8.35 10.45 -0.81
C GLN A 61 9.52 9.62 -1.38
N TRP A 62 10.69 10.25 -1.58
CA TRP A 62 11.92 9.52 -1.92
C TRP A 62 12.32 8.52 -0.85
N LYS A 63 12.43 8.92 0.42
CA LYS A 63 12.88 8.05 1.51
C LYS A 63 11.92 6.87 1.73
N ARG A 64 10.62 7.07 1.54
CA ARG A 64 9.62 6.01 1.49
C ARG A 64 9.90 5.01 0.36
N TRP A 65 10.08 5.50 -0.86
CA TRP A 65 10.41 4.67 -2.02
C TRP A 65 11.73 3.90 -1.80
N GLU A 66 12.74 4.56 -1.25
CA GLU A 66 14.05 3.96 -0.97
C GLU A 66 13.91 2.84 0.07
N TYR A 67 13.23 3.10 1.18
CA TYR A 67 12.95 2.10 2.21
C TYR A 67 12.19 0.89 1.67
N TYR A 68 11.22 1.12 0.79
CA TYR A 68 10.46 0.04 0.18
C TYR A 68 11.32 -0.80 -0.78
N ASN A 69 12.14 -0.15 -1.61
CA ASN A 69 12.89 -0.83 -2.66
C ASN A 69 14.22 -1.45 -2.20
N GLN A 70 14.84 -0.95 -1.12
CA GLN A 70 16.15 -1.44 -0.65
C GLN A 70 16.17 -2.94 -0.31
N SER A 71 15.02 -3.52 0.07
CA SER A 71 14.88 -4.96 0.33
C SER A 71 14.33 -5.74 -0.87
N ARG A 72 13.98 -5.07 -1.98
CA ARG A 72 13.27 -5.62 -3.16
C ARG A 72 14.11 -5.48 -4.42
N LEU A 73 15.39 -5.79 -4.31
CA LEU A 73 16.35 -5.69 -5.41
C LEU A 73 16.54 -7.05 -6.08
N THR A 74 17.00 -7.03 -7.34
CA THR A 74 17.61 -8.23 -7.95
C THR A 74 18.94 -8.53 -7.27
N ARG A 75 19.51 -9.71 -7.55
CA ARG A 75 20.81 -10.12 -6.98
C ARG A 75 21.94 -9.16 -7.36
N GLU A 76 21.82 -8.51 -8.50
CA GLU A 76 22.76 -7.51 -9.02
C GLU A 76 22.53 -6.11 -8.41
N GLY A 77 21.61 -5.95 -7.45
CA GLY A 77 21.31 -4.67 -6.82
C GLY A 77 20.40 -3.77 -7.67
N LYS A 78 19.63 -4.35 -8.60
CA LYS A 78 18.77 -3.57 -9.51
C LYS A 78 17.32 -3.46 -9.02
N ILE A 79 16.66 -2.36 -9.36
CA ILE A 79 15.19 -2.21 -9.25
C ILE A 79 14.51 -3.17 -10.22
N THR A 80 13.37 -3.71 -9.81
CA THR A 80 12.49 -4.56 -10.63
C THR A 80 11.03 -4.17 -10.39
N ASN A 81 10.12 -4.58 -11.26
CA ASN A 81 8.69 -4.47 -11.01
C ASN A 81 8.25 -5.53 -9.99
N VAL A 82 8.19 -5.11 -8.73
CA VAL A 82 7.79 -5.92 -7.56
C VAL A 82 6.41 -6.53 -7.73
N THR A 83 5.46 -5.77 -8.29
CA THR A 83 4.10 -6.26 -8.51
C THR A 83 4.11 -7.43 -9.49
N ALA A 84 4.85 -7.32 -10.60
CA ALA A 84 5.02 -8.42 -11.55
C ALA A 84 5.71 -9.64 -10.91
N ARG A 85 6.76 -9.43 -10.10
CA ARG A 85 7.45 -10.52 -9.36
C ARG A 85 6.51 -11.28 -8.42
N ASN A 86 5.72 -10.54 -7.64
CA ASN A 86 4.77 -11.13 -6.70
C ASN A 86 3.62 -11.83 -7.44
N TRP A 87 3.22 -11.32 -8.61
CA TRP A 87 2.24 -11.99 -9.47
C TRP A 87 2.78 -13.32 -10.01
N GLU A 88 4.03 -13.35 -10.51
CA GLU A 88 4.71 -14.59 -10.94
C GLU A 88 4.80 -15.61 -9.79
N ALA A 89 5.23 -15.16 -8.61
CA ALA A 89 5.34 -16.02 -7.42
C ALA A 89 3.98 -16.54 -6.93
N TYR A 90 2.93 -15.71 -7.02
CA TYR A 90 1.57 -16.11 -6.71
C TYR A 90 1.00 -17.12 -7.71
N LEU A 91 1.26 -16.96 -9.01
CA LEU A 91 0.84 -17.94 -10.02
C LEU A 91 1.59 -19.27 -9.87
N ASP A 92 2.89 -19.23 -9.58
CA ASP A 92 3.67 -20.43 -9.25
C ASP A 92 3.12 -21.11 -7.99
N TYR A 93 2.80 -20.33 -6.96
CA TYR A 93 2.08 -20.83 -5.77
C TYR A 93 0.75 -21.49 -6.16
N GLN A 94 -0.11 -20.80 -6.92
CA GLN A 94 -1.37 -21.34 -7.40
C GLN A 94 -1.13 -22.68 -8.12
N GLN A 95 -0.11 -22.80 -8.97
CA GLN A 95 0.21 -24.03 -9.68
C GLN A 95 0.70 -25.15 -8.74
N ARG A 96 1.64 -24.85 -7.83
CA ARG A 96 2.20 -25.81 -6.84
C ARG A 96 1.13 -26.38 -5.91
N TYR A 97 0.10 -25.59 -5.58
CA TYR A 97 -0.94 -25.96 -4.63
C TYR A 97 -2.29 -26.30 -5.29
N SER A 98 -2.47 -26.05 -6.59
CA SER A 98 -3.67 -26.43 -7.36
C SER A 98 -3.49 -27.70 -8.21
N GLY A 99 -2.26 -28.10 -8.53
CA GLY A 99 -1.96 -29.25 -9.39
C GLY A 99 -2.28 -30.62 -8.76
N ASN A 100 -2.59 -31.60 -9.62
CA ASN A 100 -2.77 -33.03 -9.30
C ASN A 100 -1.51 -33.73 -8.76
N ASN A 101 -0.44 -33.01 -8.45
CA ASN A 101 0.80 -33.61 -7.96
C ASN A 101 0.70 -33.77 -6.44
N GLY A 102 0.61 -35.03 -6.03
CA GLY A 102 0.37 -35.61 -4.71
C GLY A 102 1.10 -35.08 -3.46
N ASP A 103 1.92 -34.02 -3.54
CA ASP A 103 3.09 -33.92 -2.66
C ASP A 103 3.14 -32.73 -1.69
N ASN A 104 2.14 -31.85 -1.59
CA ASN A 104 2.23 -30.71 -0.64
C ASN A 104 1.14 -30.69 0.45
N PRO A 105 1.52 -30.56 1.73
CA PRO A 105 0.59 -30.41 2.83
C PRO A 105 -0.04 -29.02 2.83
N THR A 106 -1.19 -28.90 2.16
CA THR A 106 -2.17 -27.88 2.56
C THR A 106 -2.82 -28.42 3.83
N ALA A 107 -2.58 -27.76 4.97
CA ALA A 107 -3.41 -27.78 6.17
C ALA A 107 -2.94 -26.69 7.12
N THR A 108 -3.61 -25.53 7.20
CA THR A 108 -3.23 -24.49 8.16
C THR A 108 -4.40 -23.76 8.80
N ASN A 109 -4.44 -23.84 10.13
CA ASN A 109 -5.36 -23.16 11.03
C ASN A 109 -5.08 -21.63 11.17
N GLY A 110 -4.56 -20.99 10.12
CA GLY A 110 -4.24 -19.55 10.12
C GLY A 110 -5.42 -18.71 9.67
N TYR A 111 -6.53 -18.76 10.42
CA TYR A 111 -7.77 -18.04 10.10
C TYR A 111 -7.64 -16.57 10.49
N TRP A 112 -7.36 -15.73 9.51
CA TRP A 112 -7.19 -14.30 9.71
C TRP A 112 -8.52 -13.56 9.58
N ALA A 113 -8.81 -12.71 10.56
CA ALA A 113 -9.91 -11.78 10.55
C ALA A 113 -9.38 -10.34 10.67
N SER A 114 -9.89 -9.43 9.82
CA SER A 114 -9.57 -8.02 9.94
C SER A 114 -10.15 -7.46 11.25
N ILE A 115 -9.35 -6.69 11.98
CA ILE A 115 -9.77 -5.95 13.18
C ILE A 115 -9.70 -4.42 12.97
N GLY A 116 -9.51 -3.98 11.72
CA GLY A 116 -9.54 -2.58 11.34
C GLY A 116 -8.15 -1.93 11.26
N PRO A 117 -8.05 -0.61 11.40
CA PRO A 117 -9.13 0.30 11.74
C PRO A 117 -10.20 0.33 10.65
N PHE A 118 -11.45 0.44 11.06
CA PHE A 118 -12.60 0.68 10.17
C PHE A 118 -13.07 2.13 10.26
N GLY A 119 -12.27 3.00 10.84
CA GLY A 119 -12.59 4.38 11.16
C GLY A 119 -11.61 4.93 12.17
N TYR A 120 -11.75 6.22 12.48
CA TYR A 120 -10.85 6.90 13.40
C TYR A 120 -11.59 7.77 14.41
N THR A 121 -10.90 8.12 15.48
CA THR A 121 -11.22 9.21 16.39
C THR A 121 -9.99 10.08 16.55
N ASN A 122 -10.18 11.38 16.72
CA ASN A 122 -9.05 12.28 16.93
C ASN A 122 -8.64 12.27 18.42
N GLY A 123 -7.36 12.02 18.68
CA GLY A 123 -6.76 12.07 20.01
C GLY A 123 -5.90 13.32 20.16
N ALA A 124 -4.59 13.12 20.33
CA ALA A 124 -3.62 14.21 20.46
C ALA A 124 -2.96 14.62 19.14
N GLY A 125 -3.22 13.88 18.04
CA GLY A 125 -2.71 14.21 16.72
C GLY A 125 -3.54 15.28 15.99
N TRP A 126 -3.19 15.56 14.74
CA TRP A 126 -3.75 16.70 13.99
C TRP A 126 -4.27 16.35 12.60
N ASN A 127 -4.03 15.14 12.09
CA ASN A 127 -4.48 14.69 10.77
C ASN A 127 -5.05 13.26 10.84
N PRO A 128 -6.17 13.04 11.54
CA PRO A 128 -6.72 11.71 11.71
C PRO A 128 -7.28 11.16 10.38
N GLY A 129 -7.02 9.89 10.09
CA GLY A 129 -7.45 9.24 8.86
C GLY A 129 -7.30 7.72 8.94
N VAL A 130 -7.82 7.01 7.94
CA VAL A 130 -7.67 5.55 7.83
C VAL A 130 -6.60 5.18 6.81
N GLY A 131 -6.66 5.73 5.59
CA GLY A 131 -5.70 5.43 4.54
C GLY A 131 -6.07 5.99 3.18
N ARG A 132 -5.10 5.99 2.26
CA ARG A 132 -5.19 6.67 0.96
C ARG A 132 -6.22 6.08 0.00
N ILE A 133 -6.94 6.96 -0.70
CA ILE A 133 -7.84 6.65 -1.81
C ILE A 133 -7.43 7.48 -3.02
N ASN A 134 -7.21 6.82 -4.16
CA ASN A 134 -6.67 7.46 -5.38
C ASN A 134 -7.74 7.76 -6.43
N VAL A 135 -8.82 6.97 -6.51
CA VAL A 135 -9.77 7.04 -7.63
C VAL A 135 -11.17 6.64 -7.19
N ILE A 136 -12.19 7.24 -7.81
CA ILE A 136 -13.60 6.87 -7.64
C ILE A 136 -14.29 6.68 -9.00
N ALA A 137 -15.22 5.73 -9.08
CA ALA A 137 -16.12 5.56 -10.23
C ALA A 137 -17.56 5.31 -9.78
N PHE A 138 -18.53 5.82 -10.54
CA PHE A 138 -19.95 5.78 -10.19
C PHE A 138 -20.72 4.75 -11.04
N HIS A 139 -21.75 4.15 -10.46
CA HIS A 139 -22.69 3.32 -11.20
C HIS A 139 -23.52 4.19 -12.17
N PRO A 140 -23.81 3.73 -13.39
CA PRO A 140 -24.44 4.54 -14.44
C PRO A 140 -25.91 4.90 -14.16
N THR A 141 -26.58 4.18 -13.26
CA THR A 141 -28.02 4.34 -13.02
C THR A 141 -28.44 4.37 -11.55
N ASP A 142 -27.50 4.20 -10.60
CA ASP A 142 -27.81 4.20 -9.16
C ASP A 142 -26.77 5.04 -8.41
N PRO A 143 -27.15 6.21 -7.84
CA PRO A 143 -26.20 7.08 -7.16
C PRO A 143 -25.63 6.50 -5.86
N ASN A 144 -26.24 5.45 -5.30
CA ASN A 144 -25.77 4.82 -4.06
C ASN A 144 -24.72 3.72 -4.30
N ILE A 145 -24.52 3.32 -5.56
CA ILE A 145 -23.52 2.33 -5.94
C ILE A 145 -22.32 3.05 -6.56
N PHE A 146 -21.15 2.89 -5.94
CA PHE A 146 -19.90 3.40 -6.47
C PHE A 146 -18.72 2.60 -5.93
N TRP A 147 -17.58 2.80 -6.57
CA TRP A 147 -16.34 2.11 -6.28
C TRP A 147 -15.22 3.09 -6.01
N VAL A 148 -14.31 2.72 -5.12
CA VAL A 148 -13.10 3.49 -4.81
C VAL A 148 -11.88 2.57 -4.91
N GLY A 149 -10.79 3.11 -5.46
CA GLY A 149 -9.52 2.40 -5.63
C GLY A 149 -8.42 3.00 -4.78
N MET A 150 -7.59 2.14 -4.19
CA MET A 150 -6.47 2.50 -3.33
C MET A 150 -5.15 2.02 -3.91
N PRO A 151 -4.04 2.73 -3.67
CA PRO A 151 -2.70 2.40 -4.18
C PRO A 151 -2.14 1.06 -3.68
N ALA A 152 -2.54 0.64 -2.47
CA ALA A 152 -2.12 -0.61 -1.85
C ALA A 152 -3.30 -1.38 -1.22
N GLY A 153 -4.47 -0.74 -1.10
CA GLY A 153 -5.61 -1.28 -0.35
C GLY A 153 -6.75 -1.88 -1.17
N GLY A 154 -6.59 -1.94 -2.50
CA GLY A 154 -7.54 -2.63 -3.37
C GLY A 154 -8.63 -1.77 -3.95
N LEU A 155 -9.57 -2.44 -4.60
CA LEU A 155 -10.84 -1.87 -5.04
C LEU A 155 -11.91 -2.18 -4.00
N TRP A 156 -12.70 -1.17 -3.63
CA TRP A 156 -13.84 -1.31 -2.74
C TRP A 156 -15.11 -0.82 -3.40
N LYS A 157 -16.25 -1.40 -3.02
CA LYS A 157 -17.59 -1.06 -3.50
C LYS A 157 -18.48 -0.69 -2.34
N THR A 158 -19.33 0.31 -2.53
CA THR A 158 -20.50 0.54 -1.70
C THR A 158 -21.77 0.33 -2.53
N THR A 159 -22.85 -0.09 -1.87
CA THR A 159 -24.21 -0.12 -2.44
C THR A 159 -25.18 0.72 -1.63
N THR A 160 -24.67 1.44 -0.62
CA THR A 160 -25.45 2.13 0.40
C THR A 160 -25.06 3.60 0.52
N GLY A 161 -24.46 4.16 -0.54
CA GLY A 161 -24.08 5.57 -0.58
C GLY A 161 -22.85 5.91 0.29
N GLY A 162 -22.01 4.93 0.61
CA GLY A 162 -20.81 5.09 1.45
C GLY A 162 -21.00 4.79 2.94
N THR A 163 -22.13 4.22 3.35
CA THR A 163 -22.36 3.79 4.75
C THR A 163 -21.83 2.38 5.06
N SER A 164 -21.54 1.59 4.03
CA SER A 164 -20.94 0.27 4.13
C SER A 164 -20.10 -0.02 2.88
N TRP A 165 -19.04 -0.81 3.04
CA TRP A 165 -18.05 -1.07 2.01
C TRP A 165 -17.70 -2.56 1.91
N SER A 166 -17.34 -3.01 0.72
CA SER A 166 -16.89 -4.39 0.46
C SER A 166 -15.68 -4.39 -0.47
N PRO A 167 -14.59 -5.11 -0.16
CA PRO A 167 -13.43 -5.23 -1.02
C PRO A 167 -13.71 -6.17 -2.20
N LEU A 168 -13.08 -5.93 -3.35
CA LEU A 168 -13.26 -6.71 -4.59
C LEU A 168 -11.94 -7.28 -5.15
N THR A 169 -10.83 -7.14 -4.43
CA THR A 169 -9.50 -7.49 -4.96
C THR A 169 -8.67 -8.36 -4.04
N ASP A 170 -9.21 -8.80 -2.90
CA ASP A 170 -8.45 -9.53 -1.87
C ASP A 170 -7.88 -10.88 -2.34
N GLY A 171 -8.43 -11.44 -3.43
CA GLY A 171 -7.93 -12.67 -4.06
C GLY A 171 -6.72 -12.49 -4.97
N MET A 172 -6.30 -11.25 -5.29
CA MET A 172 -5.15 -10.98 -6.15
C MET A 172 -3.93 -10.57 -5.32
N PRO A 173 -2.70 -10.92 -5.75
CA PRO A 173 -1.49 -10.35 -5.15
C PRO A 173 -1.33 -8.88 -5.59
N ARG A 174 -0.87 -8.04 -4.66
CA ARG A 174 -0.49 -6.62 -4.95
C ARG A 174 -1.60 -5.82 -5.64
N ILE A 175 -2.63 -5.55 -4.84
CA ILE A 175 -3.95 -4.99 -5.20
C ILE A 175 -3.99 -3.48 -5.48
N GLY A 176 -2.91 -2.86 -5.96
CA GLY A 176 -2.91 -1.40 -6.20
C GLY A 176 -3.84 -0.98 -7.33
N VAL A 177 -4.56 0.12 -7.15
CA VAL A 177 -5.49 0.70 -8.13
C VAL A 177 -5.16 2.18 -8.36
N SER A 178 -4.82 2.54 -9.59
CA SER A 178 -4.57 3.94 -10.01
C SER A 178 -5.54 4.44 -11.07
N GLY A 179 -6.40 3.57 -11.61
CA GLY A 179 -7.47 3.98 -12.52
C GLY A 179 -8.56 2.93 -12.61
N LEU A 180 -9.79 3.37 -12.85
CA LEU A 180 -10.97 2.52 -12.88
C LEU A 180 -11.95 3.00 -13.94
N ALA A 181 -12.41 2.09 -14.79
CA ALA A 181 -13.48 2.34 -15.74
C ALA A 181 -14.56 1.26 -15.62
N VAL A 182 -15.80 1.69 -15.41
CA VAL A 182 -16.98 0.81 -15.28
C VAL A 182 -17.78 0.90 -16.58
N ASP A 183 -18.12 -0.25 -17.17
CA ASP A 183 -18.95 -0.27 -18.36
C ASP A 183 -20.37 0.18 -18.02
N TYR A 184 -20.78 1.29 -18.62
CA TYR A 184 -22.09 1.92 -18.37
C TYR A 184 -23.26 1.12 -18.96
N THR A 185 -23.00 0.10 -19.79
CA THR A 185 -24.02 -0.81 -20.33
C THR A 185 -24.15 -2.09 -19.51
N ASN A 186 -23.09 -2.50 -18.81
CA ASN A 186 -23.06 -3.71 -18.00
C ASN A 186 -21.99 -3.60 -16.91
N THR A 187 -22.40 -3.31 -15.68
CA THR A 187 -21.48 -3.08 -14.55
C THR A 187 -20.77 -4.34 -14.05
N ASN A 188 -21.07 -5.52 -14.62
CA ASN A 188 -20.22 -6.70 -14.45
C ASN A 188 -18.90 -6.59 -15.21
N VAL A 189 -18.82 -5.72 -16.23
CA VAL A 189 -17.61 -5.45 -17.00
C VAL A 189 -16.95 -4.19 -16.46
N MET A 190 -15.72 -4.34 -15.95
CA MET A 190 -14.92 -3.22 -15.44
C MET A 190 -13.45 -3.41 -15.86
N TYR A 191 -12.73 -2.30 -15.90
CA TYR A 191 -11.30 -2.26 -16.21
C TYR A 191 -10.57 -1.52 -15.08
N LEU A 192 -9.46 -2.09 -14.64
CA LEU A 192 -8.66 -1.61 -13.53
C LEU A 192 -7.24 -1.37 -14.02
N LEU A 193 -6.77 -0.13 -13.97
CA LEU A 193 -5.37 0.21 -14.16
C LEU A 193 -4.64 -0.01 -12.84
N SER A 194 -3.77 -1.02 -12.81
CA SER A 194 -3.13 -1.47 -11.58
C SER A 194 -2.02 -0.50 -11.14
N GLY A 195 -1.67 -0.53 -9.86
CA GLY A 195 -0.55 0.22 -9.29
C GLY A 195 -0.94 1.55 -8.65
N ASP A 196 0.04 2.44 -8.58
CA ASP A 196 -0.05 3.72 -7.90
C ASP A 196 0.62 4.81 -8.75
N GLY A 197 -0.20 5.64 -9.39
CA GLY A 197 0.28 6.69 -10.29
C GLY A 197 1.05 7.78 -9.54
N ASP A 198 0.56 8.16 -8.36
CA ASP A 198 0.99 9.34 -7.62
C ASP A 198 2.18 9.06 -6.69
N GLY A 199 2.13 7.99 -5.87
CA GLY A 199 3.22 7.65 -4.94
C GLY A 199 4.29 6.72 -5.54
N GLY A 200 3.87 5.71 -6.28
CA GLY A 200 4.70 4.56 -6.68
C GLY A 200 4.86 3.49 -5.63
N ASP A 201 4.01 3.46 -4.61
CA ASP A 201 4.01 2.45 -3.55
C ASP A 201 3.71 1.04 -4.12
N THR A 202 2.94 1.01 -5.21
CA THR A 202 2.66 -0.19 -6.01
C THR A 202 2.96 0.06 -7.48
N GLN A 203 3.91 -0.69 -8.04
CA GLN A 203 4.16 -0.66 -9.49
C GLN A 203 3.01 -1.31 -10.25
N SER A 204 2.76 -0.83 -11.46
CA SER A 204 1.66 -1.35 -12.28
C SER A 204 2.10 -2.57 -13.09
N ILE A 205 1.16 -3.48 -13.35
CA ILE A 205 1.29 -4.57 -14.32
C ILE A 205 0.43 -4.33 -15.57
N GLY A 206 -0.10 -3.11 -15.73
CA GLY A 206 -0.98 -2.72 -16.83
C GLY A 206 -2.46 -2.75 -16.43
N VAL A 207 -3.33 -3.05 -17.40
CA VAL A 207 -4.79 -3.02 -17.22
C VAL A 207 -5.33 -4.44 -17.04
N LEU A 208 -6.12 -4.62 -15.99
CA LEU A 208 -6.91 -5.82 -15.70
C LEU A 208 -8.37 -5.61 -16.10
N LYS A 209 -9.07 -6.69 -16.40
CA LYS A 209 -10.50 -6.70 -16.74
C LYS A 209 -11.24 -7.74 -15.92
N THR A 210 -12.44 -7.39 -15.47
CA THR A 210 -13.43 -8.31 -14.92
C THR A 210 -14.64 -8.37 -15.85
N THR A 211 -15.35 -9.51 -15.82
CA THR A 211 -16.65 -9.70 -16.48
C THR A 211 -17.73 -10.23 -15.52
N ASP A 212 -17.42 -10.26 -14.22
CA ASP A 212 -18.25 -10.79 -13.15
C ASP A 212 -18.43 -9.78 -12.00
N GLY A 213 -18.26 -8.48 -12.27
CA GLY A 213 -18.51 -7.41 -11.30
C GLY A 213 -17.37 -7.20 -10.30
N GLY A 214 -16.18 -7.74 -10.61
CA GLY A 214 -14.97 -7.62 -9.79
C GLY A 214 -14.61 -8.89 -9.03
N VAL A 215 -15.24 -10.05 -9.28
CA VAL A 215 -14.94 -11.32 -8.58
C VAL A 215 -13.62 -11.86 -9.02
N THR A 216 -13.43 -11.90 -10.32
CA THR A 216 -12.17 -12.30 -10.91
C THR A 216 -11.69 -11.23 -11.87
N TRP A 217 -10.37 -11.10 -11.94
CA TRP A 217 -9.69 -10.14 -12.79
C TRP A 217 -8.67 -10.88 -13.64
N GLN A 218 -8.62 -10.52 -14.91
CA GLN A 218 -7.72 -11.10 -15.91
C GLN A 218 -6.91 -10.00 -16.58
N SER A 219 -5.66 -10.30 -16.94
CA SER A 219 -4.84 -9.37 -17.70
C SER A 219 -5.46 -9.06 -19.08
N THR A 220 -5.36 -7.81 -19.49
CA THR A 220 -5.73 -7.38 -20.85
C THR A 220 -4.50 -7.39 -21.77
N GLY A 221 -4.67 -6.95 -23.03
CA GLY A 221 -3.55 -6.80 -23.96
C GLY A 221 -2.51 -5.74 -23.56
N LEU A 222 -2.78 -4.91 -22.54
CA LEU A 222 -1.81 -3.98 -21.96
C LEU A 222 -1.28 -4.56 -20.65
N THR A 223 -0.17 -5.30 -20.74
CA THR A 223 0.50 -5.94 -19.61
C THR A 223 1.97 -5.54 -19.55
N TRP A 224 2.50 -5.32 -18.35
CA TRP A 224 3.90 -4.97 -18.11
C TRP A 224 4.62 -6.06 -17.31
N THR A 225 5.88 -6.30 -17.67
CA THR A 225 6.72 -7.37 -17.11
C THR A 225 7.63 -6.87 -15.99
N VAL A 226 8.38 -7.79 -15.36
CA VAL A 226 9.36 -7.51 -14.29
C VAL A 226 10.41 -6.44 -14.61
N ASN A 227 10.65 -6.17 -15.90
CA ASN A 227 11.64 -5.20 -16.38
C ASN A 227 11.00 -3.87 -16.82
N GLN A 228 9.68 -3.71 -16.68
CA GLN A 228 8.95 -2.53 -17.11
C GLN A 228 8.36 -1.80 -15.90
N SER A 229 8.95 -0.66 -15.57
CA SER A 229 8.51 0.23 -14.49
C SER A 229 7.67 1.38 -15.06
N ILE A 230 6.54 1.05 -15.67
CA ILE A 230 5.59 2.04 -16.20
C ILE A 230 4.52 2.33 -15.14
N ARG A 231 4.18 3.61 -14.96
CA ARG A 231 3.08 4.01 -14.08
C ARG A 231 1.86 4.35 -14.91
N GLY A 232 0.69 3.92 -14.44
CA GLY A 232 -0.60 4.36 -14.95
C GLY A 232 -1.18 5.46 -14.08
N TYR A 233 -1.65 6.55 -14.69
CA TYR A 233 -2.23 7.71 -13.99
C TYR A 233 -3.75 7.79 -14.10
N LYS A 234 -4.30 7.42 -15.27
CA LYS A 234 -5.73 7.56 -15.53
C LYS A 234 -6.21 6.53 -16.55
N LEU A 235 -7.42 6.04 -16.35
CA LEU A 235 -8.13 5.13 -17.24
C LEU A 235 -9.53 5.70 -17.50
N ILE A 236 -9.86 6.03 -18.74
CA ILE A 236 -11.18 6.54 -19.10
C ILE A 236 -11.82 5.70 -20.21
N MET A 237 -13.14 5.54 -20.13
CA MET A 237 -13.95 4.85 -21.14
C MET A 237 -14.69 5.86 -22.02
N HIS A 238 -14.77 5.58 -23.31
CA HIS A 238 -15.49 6.41 -24.26
C HIS A 238 -17.00 6.42 -23.95
N PRO A 239 -17.65 7.61 -23.87
CA PRO A 239 -18.98 7.77 -23.27
C PRO A 239 -20.13 7.11 -24.05
N VAL A 240 -19.90 6.75 -25.32
CA VAL A 240 -20.90 6.06 -26.18
C VAL A 240 -20.36 4.83 -26.92
N ASN A 241 -19.10 4.43 -26.67
CA ASN A 241 -18.52 3.20 -27.18
C ASN A 241 -17.73 2.50 -26.07
N ASN A 242 -18.38 1.60 -25.33
CA ASN A 242 -17.80 0.90 -24.17
C ASN A 242 -16.63 -0.06 -24.51
N ASN A 243 -16.33 -0.29 -25.79
CA ASN A 243 -15.14 -1.02 -26.23
C ASN A 243 -13.91 -0.13 -26.40
N MET A 244 -14.07 1.20 -26.37
CA MET A 244 -12.97 2.15 -26.53
C MET A 244 -12.56 2.76 -25.18
N LEU A 245 -11.28 2.61 -24.83
CA LEU A 245 -10.72 3.15 -23.60
C LEU A 245 -9.33 3.76 -23.86
N PHE A 246 -8.94 4.67 -22.97
CA PHE A 246 -7.59 5.23 -22.91
C PHE A 246 -6.94 4.97 -21.56
N ALA A 247 -5.67 4.58 -21.57
CA ALA A 247 -4.82 4.51 -20.40
C ALA A 247 -3.66 5.52 -20.54
N VAL A 248 -3.54 6.44 -19.59
CA VAL A 248 -2.50 7.47 -19.55
C VAL A 248 -1.37 7.01 -18.64
N THR A 249 -0.13 7.10 -19.12
CA THR A 249 1.03 6.52 -18.43
C THR A 249 2.27 7.40 -18.52
N THR A 250 3.34 7.00 -17.84
CA THR A 250 4.69 7.60 -17.99
C THR A 250 5.33 7.34 -19.36
N ASP A 251 4.81 6.39 -20.15
CA ASP A 251 5.39 5.92 -21.41
C ASP A 251 4.51 6.21 -22.64
N GLY A 252 3.31 6.74 -22.41
CA GLY A 252 2.42 7.23 -23.46
C GLY A 252 0.95 7.17 -23.10
N VAL A 253 0.12 7.56 -24.05
CA VAL A 253 -1.32 7.29 -24.06
C VAL A 253 -1.57 6.05 -24.90
N TYR A 254 -2.18 5.05 -24.26
CA TYR A 254 -2.59 3.80 -24.90
C TYR A 254 -4.09 3.81 -25.16
N LYS A 255 -4.51 3.39 -26.35
CA LYS A 255 -5.90 3.26 -26.77
C LYS A 255 -6.25 1.80 -27.06
N THR A 256 -7.42 1.35 -26.63
CA THR A 256 -8.06 0.14 -27.13
C THR A 256 -9.36 0.49 -27.85
N SER A 257 -9.76 -0.32 -28.81
CA SER A 257 -11.05 -0.21 -29.53
C SER A 257 -11.86 -1.51 -29.49
N ASN A 258 -11.37 -2.53 -28.76
CA ASN A 258 -11.94 -3.87 -28.70
C ASN A 258 -12.06 -4.39 -27.26
N GLY A 259 -12.38 -3.50 -26.32
CA GLY A 259 -12.67 -3.86 -24.94
C GLY A 259 -11.47 -4.47 -24.23
N GLY A 260 -10.27 -3.95 -24.50
CA GLY A 260 -9.01 -4.31 -23.86
C GLY A 260 -8.28 -5.51 -24.46
N TYR A 261 -8.81 -6.17 -25.50
CA TYR A 261 -8.11 -7.31 -26.11
C TYR A 261 -6.73 -6.92 -26.67
N SER A 262 -6.63 -5.75 -27.31
CA SER A 262 -5.37 -5.17 -27.76
C SER A 262 -5.31 -3.66 -27.51
N TRP A 263 -4.10 -3.14 -27.32
CA TRP A 263 -3.85 -1.72 -27.08
C TRP A 263 -2.77 -1.18 -28.01
N ILE A 264 -2.94 0.07 -28.45
CA ILE A 264 -2.02 0.79 -29.33
C ILE A 264 -1.54 2.04 -28.61
N LYS A 265 -0.24 2.30 -28.59
CA LYS A 265 0.30 3.58 -28.12
C LYS A 265 0.03 4.65 -29.18
N VAL A 266 -0.94 5.54 -28.91
CA VAL A 266 -1.40 6.59 -29.85
C VAL A 266 -0.67 7.92 -29.66
N LEU A 267 0.00 8.09 -28.51
CA LEU A 267 0.80 9.27 -28.22
C LEU A 267 1.97 8.88 -27.32
N ALA A 268 3.20 9.16 -27.75
CA ALA A 268 4.41 8.85 -26.99
C ALA A 268 4.80 10.02 -26.07
N GLY A 269 5.23 9.72 -24.85
CA GLY A 269 5.61 10.72 -23.84
C GLY A 269 5.09 10.38 -22.45
N SER A 270 5.35 11.25 -21.48
CA SER A 270 4.82 11.13 -20.12
C SER A 270 3.64 12.09 -19.96
N TYR A 271 2.49 11.53 -19.65
CA TYR A 271 1.23 12.26 -19.53
C TYR A 271 0.63 12.01 -18.15
N ARG A 272 -0.34 12.84 -17.75
CA ARG A 272 -0.93 12.79 -16.40
C ARG A 272 -2.45 12.73 -16.42
N ASP A 273 -3.08 13.54 -17.27
CA ASP A 273 -4.53 13.64 -17.31
C ASP A 273 -5.08 13.52 -18.73
N ILE A 274 -6.32 13.07 -18.84
CA ILE A 274 -7.08 12.92 -20.07
C ILE A 274 -8.57 13.14 -19.83
N GLU A 275 -9.21 13.86 -20.75
CA GLU A 275 -10.65 14.11 -20.70
C GLU A 275 -11.29 14.05 -22.09
N PHE A 276 -12.51 13.51 -22.16
CA PHE A 276 -13.38 13.66 -23.32
C PHE A 276 -14.11 14.99 -23.25
N LYS A 277 -14.30 15.65 -24.40
CA LYS A 277 -15.23 16.78 -24.49
C LYS A 277 -16.67 16.29 -24.25
N PRO A 278 -17.41 16.86 -23.28
CA PRO A 278 -18.80 16.48 -23.05
C PRO A 278 -19.66 16.70 -24.30
N GLY A 279 -20.43 15.68 -24.68
CA GLY A 279 -21.32 15.68 -25.84
C GLY A 279 -20.66 15.46 -27.21
N ASP A 280 -19.33 15.42 -27.30
CA ASP A 280 -18.60 15.25 -28.57
C ASP A 280 -17.26 14.55 -28.34
N PRO A 281 -17.27 13.21 -28.22
CA PRO A 281 -16.09 12.44 -27.83
C PRO A 281 -15.06 12.28 -28.96
N THR A 282 -15.30 12.89 -30.13
CA THR A 282 -14.24 13.03 -31.14
C THR A 282 -13.12 13.95 -30.65
N TYR A 283 -13.45 14.87 -29.74
CA TYR A 283 -12.48 15.68 -29.04
C TYR A 283 -11.98 14.98 -27.78
N VAL A 284 -10.66 14.80 -27.70
CA VAL A 284 -9.97 14.25 -26.52
C VAL A 284 -8.84 15.19 -26.15
N TYR A 285 -8.71 15.51 -24.87
CA TYR A 285 -7.70 16.40 -24.33
C TYR A 285 -6.73 15.60 -23.47
N VAL A 286 -5.43 15.82 -23.62
CA VAL A 286 -4.39 15.17 -22.80
C VAL A 286 -3.39 16.21 -22.32
N SER A 287 -2.96 16.11 -21.06
CA SER A 287 -1.93 16.96 -20.48
C SER A 287 -0.71 16.17 -20.04
N GLY A 288 0.45 16.81 -20.10
CA GLY A 288 1.72 16.33 -19.56
C GLY A 288 2.52 17.47 -18.93
N THR A 289 3.83 17.28 -18.79
CA THR A 289 4.74 18.32 -18.29
C THR A 289 4.74 19.51 -19.25
N SER A 290 4.25 20.67 -18.81
CA SER A 290 4.16 21.91 -19.60
C SER A 290 3.62 21.70 -21.02
N SER A 291 2.70 20.75 -21.20
CA SER A 291 2.20 20.37 -22.52
C SER A 291 0.73 19.99 -22.48
N PHE A 292 0.02 20.34 -23.55
CA PHE A 292 -1.38 20.02 -23.77
C PHE A 292 -1.57 19.60 -25.23
N TYR A 293 -2.27 18.49 -25.43
CA TYR A 293 -2.59 17.93 -26.73
C TYR A 293 -4.10 17.81 -26.86
N ARG A 294 -4.57 17.98 -28.10
CA ARG A 294 -5.97 17.80 -28.48
C ARG A 294 -6.06 16.90 -29.70
N SER A 295 -6.93 15.91 -29.62
CA SER A 295 -7.42 15.15 -30.77
C SER A 295 -8.79 15.69 -31.19
N THR A 296 -9.15 15.51 -32.46
CA THR A 296 -10.49 15.75 -33.02
C THR A 296 -11.02 14.54 -33.80
N ASP A 297 -10.42 13.37 -33.59
CA ASP A 297 -10.71 12.10 -34.25
C ASP A 297 -10.73 10.93 -33.25
N SER A 298 -11.21 11.19 -32.03
CA SER A 298 -11.31 10.21 -30.94
C SER A 298 -9.95 9.59 -30.56
N GLY A 299 -8.89 10.39 -30.58
CA GLY A 299 -7.53 10.03 -30.16
C GLY A 299 -6.72 9.21 -31.16
N ASP A 300 -7.10 9.18 -32.44
CA ASP A 300 -6.30 8.56 -33.50
C ASP A 300 -5.11 9.43 -33.91
N SER A 301 -5.28 10.75 -33.89
CA SER A 301 -4.21 11.74 -34.07
C SER A 301 -4.28 12.88 -33.04
N TRP A 302 -3.13 13.52 -32.79
CA TRP A 302 -2.98 14.51 -31.73
C TRP A 302 -2.28 15.77 -32.25
N THR A 303 -2.85 16.93 -31.92
CA THR A 303 -2.25 18.24 -32.17
C THR A 303 -1.82 18.86 -30.86
N GLN A 304 -0.54 19.23 -30.74
CA GLN A 304 -0.07 20.00 -29.58
C GLN A 304 -0.59 21.44 -29.66
N ILE A 305 -1.10 21.95 -28.55
CA ILE A 305 -1.55 23.34 -28.43
C ILE A 305 -0.51 24.12 -27.63
N SER A 306 -0.06 25.25 -28.17
CA SER A 306 0.97 26.09 -27.56
C SER A 306 0.47 27.48 -27.16
N THR A 307 -0.71 27.88 -27.62
CA THR A 307 -1.25 29.23 -27.37
C THR A 307 -1.86 29.34 -25.98
N GLY A 308 -1.19 30.08 -25.10
CA GLY A 308 -1.69 30.42 -23.76
C GLY A 308 -1.63 29.30 -22.73
N ILE A 309 -0.92 28.20 -23.03
CA ILE A 309 -0.72 27.08 -22.10
C ILE A 309 0.20 27.50 -20.93
N PRO A 310 0.07 26.87 -19.75
CA PRO A 310 1.02 27.03 -18.65
C PRO A 310 2.44 26.59 -19.04
N THR A 311 3.46 27.33 -18.57
CA THR A 311 4.88 26.99 -18.76
C THR A 311 5.57 26.74 -17.43
N GLY A 312 6.61 25.90 -17.43
CA GLY A 312 7.40 25.59 -16.23
C GLY A 312 6.57 24.90 -15.14
N CYS A 313 5.68 24.00 -15.52
CA CYS A 313 4.84 23.16 -14.66
C CYS A 313 5.12 21.66 -14.90
N SER A 314 5.00 20.82 -13.86
CA SER A 314 5.18 19.36 -13.96
C SER A 314 3.89 18.59 -14.20
N ARG A 315 2.78 19.08 -13.68
CA ARG A 315 1.47 18.43 -13.73
C ARG A 315 0.42 19.49 -14.01
N ILE A 316 -0.53 19.11 -14.85
CA ILE A 316 -1.68 19.92 -15.24
C ILE A 316 -2.90 19.00 -15.15
N ALA A 317 -3.86 19.34 -14.30
CA ALA A 317 -5.18 18.71 -14.28
C ALA A 317 -6.10 19.40 -15.30
N ILE A 318 -6.98 18.64 -15.94
CA ILE A 318 -7.94 19.09 -16.95
C ILE A 318 -9.34 19.00 -16.37
N GLY A 319 -10.11 20.09 -16.48
CA GLY A 319 -11.52 20.12 -16.17
C GLY A 319 -12.37 20.35 -17.42
N VAL A 320 -13.52 19.68 -17.50
CA VAL A 320 -14.55 19.86 -18.53
C VAL A 320 -15.94 19.83 -17.91
N THR A 321 -16.96 20.35 -18.58
CA THR A 321 -18.35 20.34 -18.08
C THR A 321 -19.39 20.26 -19.20
N PRO A 322 -20.47 19.48 -19.03
CA PRO A 322 -21.59 19.45 -20.00
C PRO A 322 -22.36 20.77 -20.04
N ASN A 323 -22.29 21.61 -19.00
CA ASN A 323 -22.96 22.92 -18.98
C ASN A 323 -22.38 23.91 -20.02
N ALA A 324 -21.10 23.75 -20.38
CA ALA A 324 -20.43 24.57 -21.38
C ALA A 324 -19.38 23.73 -22.12
N THR A 325 -19.83 22.97 -23.12
CA THR A 325 -19.03 21.93 -23.79
C THR A 325 -17.80 22.44 -24.56
N SER A 326 -17.71 23.74 -24.84
CA SER A 326 -16.51 24.34 -25.44
C SER A 326 -15.48 24.80 -24.40
N TYR A 327 -15.78 24.73 -23.11
CA TYR A 327 -14.91 25.22 -22.04
C TYR A 327 -13.97 24.10 -21.59
N VAL A 328 -12.68 24.42 -21.49
CA VAL A 328 -11.64 23.52 -20.97
C VAL A 328 -10.82 24.28 -19.95
N TYR A 329 -10.69 23.71 -18.75
CA TYR A 329 -10.02 24.33 -17.61
C TYR A 329 -8.69 23.61 -17.38
N LEU A 330 -7.64 24.36 -17.06
CA LEU A 330 -6.36 23.78 -16.65
C LEU A 330 -5.98 24.28 -15.27
N PHE A 331 -5.60 23.35 -14.39
CA PHE A 331 -5.01 23.65 -13.09
C PHE A 331 -3.57 23.15 -13.09
N ALA A 332 -2.60 24.06 -12.97
CA ALA A 332 -1.18 23.75 -13.14
C ALA A 332 -0.38 24.04 -11.87
N GLY A 333 0.55 23.15 -11.54
CA GLY A 333 1.47 23.34 -10.43
C GLY A 333 2.96 23.19 -10.78
N PRO A 334 3.85 23.66 -9.90
CA PRO A 334 5.29 23.71 -10.12
C PRO A 334 5.93 22.32 -10.24
N PRO A 335 7.15 22.24 -10.79
CA PRO A 335 7.82 20.97 -10.98
C PRO A 335 8.58 20.48 -9.75
N THR A 336 8.85 21.40 -8.82
CA THR A 336 9.36 21.11 -7.50
C THR A 336 8.25 21.23 -6.46
N ALA A 337 8.37 20.47 -5.38
CA ALA A 337 7.40 20.52 -4.29
C ALA A 337 7.46 21.88 -3.52
N VAL A 338 8.57 22.62 -3.62
CA VAL A 338 8.59 24.05 -3.23
C VAL A 338 8.37 24.90 -4.48
N GLY A 339 7.37 25.79 -4.47
CA GLY A 339 7.07 26.66 -5.60
C GLY A 339 5.66 27.23 -5.56
N SER A 340 5.47 28.40 -6.17
CA SER A 340 4.16 29.04 -6.25
C SER A 340 3.24 28.31 -7.23
N PHE A 341 1.94 28.30 -6.90
CA PHE A 341 0.82 28.07 -7.81
C PHE A 341 1.09 28.67 -9.20
N LYS A 342 1.19 27.79 -10.21
CA LYS A 342 1.54 28.22 -11.58
C LYS A 342 0.38 28.93 -12.24
N GLY A 343 -0.82 28.43 -12.02
CA GLY A 343 -2.03 29.17 -12.31
C GLY A 343 -3.21 28.27 -12.66
N PHE A 344 -4.34 28.94 -12.82
CA PHE A 344 -5.57 28.40 -13.35
C PHE A 344 -5.87 29.06 -14.68
N TYR A 345 -6.26 28.26 -15.68
CA TYR A 345 -6.40 28.70 -17.07
C TYR A 345 -7.73 28.24 -17.63
N LEU A 346 -8.26 29.00 -18.59
CA LEU A 346 -9.51 28.72 -19.26
C LEU A 346 -9.37 28.85 -20.77
N SER A 347 -9.83 27.84 -21.48
CA SER A 347 -10.19 27.90 -22.89
C SER A 347 -11.72 27.95 -23.01
N THR A 348 -12.22 28.75 -23.95
CA THR A 348 -13.66 28.79 -24.32
C THR A 348 -13.91 28.25 -25.74
N ASN A 349 -12.86 27.75 -26.40
CA ASN A 349 -12.85 27.35 -27.81
C ASN A 349 -12.37 25.89 -27.99
N SER A 350 -12.82 25.01 -27.10
CA SER A 350 -12.52 23.56 -27.11
C SER A 350 -11.02 23.28 -27.09
N GLY A 351 -10.28 23.99 -26.22
CA GLY A 351 -8.85 23.80 -26.01
C GLY A 351 -7.95 24.29 -27.15
N ALA A 352 -8.42 25.17 -28.05
CA ALA A 352 -7.58 25.71 -29.13
C ALA A 352 -6.60 26.78 -28.63
N SER A 353 -7.00 27.53 -27.60
CA SER A 353 -6.15 28.48 -26.88
C SER A 353 -6.67 28.69 -25.46
N PHE A 354 -5.77 29.11 -24.57
CA PHE A 354 -6.05 29.33 -23.16
C PHE A 354 -5.76 30.77 -22.72
N SER A 355 -6.44 31.21 -21.66
CA SER A 355 -6.22 32.48 -20.97
C SER A 355 -6.03 32.24 -19.48
N VAL A 356 -5.11 32.97 -18.87
CA VAL A 356 -4.86 32.90 -17.42
C VAL A 356 -6.06 33.50 -16.67
N ARG A 357 -6.51 32.83 -15.61
CA ARG A 357 -7.59 33.28 -14.72
C ARG A 357 -7.07 33.76 -13.38
N SER A 358 -6.13 33.04 -12.79
CA SER A 358 -5.47 33.40 -11.53
C SER A 358 -4.09 32.77 -11.41
N THR A 359 -3.17 33.44 -10.73
CA THR A 359 -1.86 32.90 -10.29
C THR A 359 -1.64 33.14 -8.79
N SER A 360 -2.64 33.66 -8.09
CA SER A 360 -2.65 33.93 -6.65
C SER A 360 -4.08 33.85 -6.10
N PRO A 361 -4.27 33.59 -4.80
CA PRO A 361 -3.25 33.19 -3.81
C PRO A 361 -2.69 31.78 -4.09
N ASN A 362 -1.70 31.31 -3.33
CA ASN A 362 -1.19 29.94 -3.49
C ASN A 362 -2.20 28.91 -2.96
N ILE A 363 -2.95 28.27 -3.86
CA ILE A 363 -3.98 27.27 -3.53
C ILE A 363 -3.46 25.82 -3.56
N LEU A 364 -2.14 25.62 -3.60
CA LEU A 364 -1.50 24.29 -3.57
C LEU A 364 -0.90 23.94 -2.20
N GLY A 365 -0.79 24.93 -1.30
CA GLY A 365 -0.04 24.85 -0.05
C GLY A 365 -0.88 24.51 1.19
N TYR A 366 -0.23 24.61 2.35
CA TYR A 366 -0.79 24.27 3.66
C TYR A 366 -1.65 25.39 4.28
N SER A 367 -1.42 26.63 3.88
CA SER A 367 -2.05 27.82 4.44
C SER A 367 -3.50 27.96 4.05
N SER A 368 -4.36 28.27 5.02
CA SER A 368 -5.77 28.57 4.80
C SER A 368 -6.04 29.87 4.03
N THR A 369 -5.01 30.70 3.84
CA THR A 369 -5.08 31.99 3.13
C THR A 369 -4.24 32.00 1.86
N GLY A 370 -3.52 30.90 1.58
CA GLY A 370 -2.62 30.77 0.45
C GLY A 370 -1.45 31.76 0.45
N ASN A 371 -1.00 32.16 1.65
CA ASN A 371 0.14 33.07 1.86
C ASN A 371 1.50 32.35 2.03
N ASP A 372 1.56 31.07 1.69
CA ASP A 372 2.80 30.28 1.66
C ASP A 372 3.27 30.02 0.21
N ASN A 373 4.47 29.43 0.06
CA ASN A 373 5.05 29.03 -1.23
C ASN A 373 5.26 27.51 -1.35
N SER A 374 4.46 26.72 -0.63
CA SER A 374 4.54 25.26 -0.60
C SER A 374 3.61 24.63 -1.64
N SER A 375 3.94 23.42 -2.08
CA SER A 375 3.06 22.60 -2.91
C SER A 375 3.40 21.13 -2.76
N GLN A 376 2.52 20.25 -3.22
CA GLN A 376 2.83 18.83 -3.40
C GLN A 376 2.40 18.33 -4.79
N THR A 377 2.36 19.21 -5.79
CA THR A 377 1.84 18.97 -7.16
C THR A 377 2.29 17.65 -7.81
N THR A 378 3.54 17.23 -7.59
CA THR A 378 4.07 16.00 -8.18
C THR A 378 3.43 14.73 -7.60
N TYR A 379 2.77 14.85 -6.45
CA TYR A 379 2.10 13.81 -5.68
C TYR A 379 0.57 13.99 -5.76
N ASP A 380 0.05 15.17 -5.42
CA ASP A 380 -1.39 15.49 -5.45
C ASP A 380 -1.69 16.65 -6.42
N LEU A 381 -2.71 16.49 -7.26
CA LEU A 381 -3.31 17.58 -8.02
C LEU A 381 -4.63 17.09 -8.64
N SER A 382 -5.75 17.67 -8.20
CA SER A 382 -7.06 17.29 -8.69
C SER A 382 -7.98 18.49 -8.87
N MET A 383 -9.01 18.36 -9.71
CA MET A 383 -10.03 19.37 -9.90
C MET A 383 -11.35 18.77 -10.40
N ALA A 384 -12.45 19.44 -10.07
CA ALA A 384 -13.76 19.18 -10.66
C ALA A 384 -14.45 20.49 -11.05
N VAL A 385 -15.21 20.46 -12.15
CA VAL A 385 -16.05 21.57 -12.61
C VAL A 385 -17.50 21.15 -12.49
N SER A 386 -18.35 22.02 -11.93
CA SER A 386 -19.77 21.70 -11.74
C SER A 386 -20.43 21.30 -13.07
N LEU A 387 -21.23 20.23 -13.02
CA LEU A 387 -21.95 19.70 -14.18
C LEU A 387 -23.10 20.62 -14.62
N THR A 388 -23.55 21.52 -13.76
CA THR A 388 -24.72 22.39 -13.99
C THR A 388 -24.40 23.88 -13.96
N ASN A 389 -23.19 24.27 -13.57
CA ASN A 389 -22.75 25.66 -13.57
C ASN A 389 -21.25 25.76 -13.88
N ASN A 390 -20.91 26.13 -15.10
CA ASN A 390 -19.52 26.22 -15.55
C ASN A 390 -18.69 27.30 -14.83
N SER A 391 -19.28 28.23 -14.06
CA SER A 391 -18.51 29.18 -13.25
C SER A 391 -17.97 28.57 -11.96
N GLN A 392 -18.55 27.46 -11.51
CA GLN A 392 -18.20 26.76 -10.28
C GLN A 392 -17.13 25.69 -10.50
N VAL A 393 -16.00 25.84 -9.81
CA VAL A 393 -14.85 24.94 -9.87
C VAL A 393 -14.40 24.64 -8.45
N ILE A 394 -13.99 23.40 -8.19
CA ILE A 394 -13.23 23.03 -7.00
C ILE A 394 -11.89 22.43 -7.42
N VAL A 395 -10.84 22.73 -6.66
CA VAL A 395 -9.50 22.18 -6.85
C VAL A 395 -8.98 21.58 -5.54
N GLY A 396 -8.05 20.65 -5.67
CA GLY A 396 -7.39 19.95 -4.58
C GLY A 396 -5.88 19.86 -4.81
N GLY A 397 -5.13 20.16 -3.76
CA GLY A 397 -3.70 19.84 -3.59
C GLY A 397 -3.54 19.29 -2.18
N ILE A 398 -2.89 20.03 -1.28
CA ILE A 398 -2.94 19.74 0.16
C ILE A 398 -4.35 20.01 0.76
N ASN A 399 -4.94 21.15 0.38
CA ASN A 399 -6.26 21.61 0.81
C ASN A 399 -7.24 21.62 -0.37
N THR A 400 -8.54 21.80 -0.10
CA THR A 400 -9.52 22.06 -1.17
C THR A 400 -9.93 23.53 -1.23
N TRP A 401 -10.12 24.04 -2.46
CA TRP A 401 -10.50 25.43 -2.72
C TRP A 401 -11.59 25.51 -3.79
N THR A 402 -12.57 26.38 -3.59
CA THR A 402 -13.67 26.60 -4.55
C THR A 402 -13.57 27.96 -5.21
N SER A 403 -14.12 28.06 -6.42
CA SER A 403 -14.30 29.29 -7.17
C SER A 403 -15.70 29.31 -7.77
N ALA A 404 -16.33 30.49 -7.81
CA ALA A 404 -17.63 30.71 -8.42
C ALA A 404 -17.56 31.61 -9.68
N ASN A 405 -16.36 31.93 -10.15
CA ASN A 405 -16.12 32.86 -11.26
C ASN A 405 -15.02 32.37 -12.23
N TRP A 406 -15.12 31.10 -12.61
CA TRP A 406 -14.19 30.46 -13.56
C TRP A 406 -12.73 30.50 -13.09
N GLY A 407 -12.50 30.33 -11.79
CA GLY A 407 -11.15 30.29 -11.20
C GLY A 407 -10.45 31.63 -11.12
N SER A 408 -11.16 32.76 -11.16
CA SER A 408 -10.56 34.09 -10.99
C SER A 408 -10.29 34.45 -9.53
N THR A 409 -11.13 33.99 -8.62
CA THR A 409 -10.93 34.12 -7.16
C THR A 409 -11.25 32.81 -6.47
N TRP A 410 -10.62 32.59 -5.31
CA TRP A 410 -10.67 31.33 -4.57
C TRP A 410 -11.11 31.54 -3.12
N ALA A 411 -11.91 30.62 -2.62
CA ALA A 411 -12.28 30.49 -1.21
C ALA A 411 -11.89 29.10 -0.72
N ILE A 412 -11.32 29.00 0.49
CA ILE A 412 -10.98 27.70 1.06
C ILE A 412 -12.26 26.92 1.38
N SER A 413 -12.26 25.64 1.03
CA SER A 413 -13.38 24.71 1.25
C SER A 413 -13.09 23.77 2.43
N SER A 414 -11.88 23.22 2.50
CA SER A 414 -11.45 22.38 3.63
C SER A 414 -9.97 22.53 3.94
N MET A 415 -9.62 22.21 5.18
CA MET A 415 -8.26 22.19 5.72
C MET A 415 -7.77 20.75 5.95
N TRP A 416 -6.48 20.54 5.68
CA TRP A 416 -5.76 19.27 5.84
C TRP A 416 -5.61 18.79 7.30
N ASN A 417 -5.79 19.69 8.28
CA ASN A 417 -5.69 19.38 9.70
C ASN A 417 -7.03 19.56 10.42
N ASP A 418 -7.30 18.65 11.37
CA ASP A 418 -8.48 18.68 12.22
C ASP A 418 -8.14 19.30 13.57
N ASN A 419 -8.18 20.64 13.63
CA ASN A 419 -7.93 21.41 14.84
C ASN A 419 -9.21 21.99 15.46
N GLY A 420 -10.40 21.50 15.08
CA GLY A 420 -11.68 22.03 15.57
C GLY A 420 -11.98 23.47 15.15
N GLY A 421 -11.42 23.92 14.02
CA GLY A 421 -11.65 25.25 13.46
C GLY A 421 -13.03 25.39 12.78
N THR A 422 -13.30 26.58 12.22
CA THR A 422 -14.56 26.84 11.48
C THR A 422 -14.52 26.38 10.01
N ILE A 423 -13.33 26.08 9.48
CA ILE A 423 -13.17 25.54 8.13
C ILE A 423 -13.36 24.03 8.20
N GLY A 424 -14.10 23.45 7.25
CA GLY A 424 -14.35 22.01 7.19
C GLY A 424 -13.06 21.19 7.07
N TYR A 425 -13.15 19.90 7.43
CA TYR A 425 -12.02 18.97 7.37
C TYR A 425 -12.15 18.03 6.17
N THR A 426 -11.06 17.88 5.43
CA THR A 426 -10.74 16.70 4.64
C THR A 426 -9.28 16.38 4.90
N HIS A 427 -8.90 15.11 4.87
CA HIS A 427 -7.48 14.79 5.04
C HIS A 427 -6.63 15.46 3.94
N ALA A 428 -5.35 15.69 4.26
CA ALA A 428 -4.35 16.21 3.34
C ALA A 428 -4.24 15.36 2.06
N ASP A 429 -3.66 15.98 1.03
CA ASP A 429 -3.19 15.37 -0.22
C ASP A 429 -4.35 14.77 -1.04
N ILE A 430 -4.94 15.61 -1.89
CA ILE A 430 -6.15 15.32 -2.65
C ILE A 430 -5.79 14.69 -3.99
N HIS A 431 -6.12 13.40 -4.12
CA HIS A 431 -5.82 12.59 -5.30
C HIS A 431 -6.94 12.62 -6.35
N ASP A 432 -8.20 12.71 -5.92
CA ASP A 432 -9.34 12.75 -6.85
C ASP A 432 -10.48 13.65 -6.33
N LEU A 433 -11.11 14.37 -7.26
CA LEU A 433 -12.29 15.19 -7.06
C LEU A 433 -13.27 14.83 -8.16
N ALA A 434 -14.36 14.17 -7.81
CA ALA A 434 -15.31 13.66 -8.79
C ALA A 434 -16.74 14.00 -8.41
N ILE A 435 -17.56 14.28 -9.42
CA ILE A 435 -18.98 14.59 -9.24
C ILE A 435 -19.79 13.40 -9.75
N ASN A 436 -20.67 12.86 -8.92
CA ASN A 436 -21.59 11.82 -9.33
C ASN A 436 -22.64 12.43 -10.30
N PRO A 437 -22.70 11.96 -11.56
CA PRO A 437 -23.54 12.57 -12.59
C PRO A 437 -25.04 12.40 -12.35
N LEU A 438 -25.45 11.51 -11.45
CA LEU A 438 -26.85 11.20 -11.18
C LEU A 438 -27.48 12.13 -10.13
N ASN A 439 -26.68 12.68 -9.22
CA ASN A 439 -27.16 13.51 -8.11
C ASN A 439 -26.36 14.80 -7.88
N ASN A 440 -25.30 15.03 -8.64
CA ASN A 440 -24.37 16.17 -8.51
C ASN A 440 -23.63 16.26 -7.17
N TYR A 441 -23.56 15.18 -6.40
CA TYR A 441 -22.74 15.15 -5.18
C TYR A 441 -21.26 15.10 -5.54
N LEU A 442 -20.48 15.88 -4.84
CA LEU A 442 -19.03 15.98 -4.98
C LEU A 442 -18.35 15.02 -4.00
N TYR A 443 -17.32 14.33 -4.45
CA TYR A 443 -16.51 13.42 -3.66
C TYR A 443 -15.04 13.83 -3.74
N CYS A 444 -14.33 13.69 -2.62
CA CYS A 444 -12.93 14.01 -2.44
C CYS A 444 -12.20 12.77 -1.92
N CYS A 445 -11.21 12.29 -2.68
CA CYS A 445 -10.34 11.18 -2.29
C CYS A 445 -8.98 11.74 -1.86
N SER A 446 -8.48 11.29 -0.71
CA SER A 446 -7.30 11.84 -0.04
C SER A 446 -6.44 10.75 0.62
N ASP A 447 -5.31 11.13 1.21
CA ASP A 447 -4.42 10.23 1.98
C ASP A 447 -5.07 9.59 3.22
N GLY A 448 -6.19 10.15 3.70
CA GLY A 448 -6.87 9.69 4.91
C GLY A 448 -8.24 9.05 4.68
N GLY A 449 -8.80 9.15 3.47
CA GLY A 449 -10.11 8.58 3.17
C GLY A 449 -10.91 9.30 2.08
N ILE A 450 -12.23 9.12 2.13
CA ILE A 450 -13.21 9.65 1.17
C ILE A 450 -14.23 10.55 1.87
N PHE A 451 -14.40 11.75 1.32
CA PHE A 451 -15.29 12.78 1.84
C PHE A 451 -16.31 13.16 0.76
N ARG A 452 -17.55 13.46 1.17
CA ARG A 452 -18.64 13.88 0.27
C ARG A 452 -19.17 15.25 0.64
N SER A 453 -19.43 16.06 -0.37
CA SER A 453 -20.18 17.31 -0.26
C SER A 453 -21.44 17.28 -1.12
N THR A 454 -22.55 17.76 -0.58
CA THR A 454 -23.83 17.92 -1.30
C THR A 454 -24.09 19.38 -1.71
N ASP A 455 -23.16 20.28 -1.41
CA ASP A 455 -23.24 21.73 -1.58
C ASP A 455 -21.94 22.31 -2.18
N PHE A 456 -21.30 21.50 -3.04
CA PHE A 456 -20.15 21.85 -3.86
C PHE A 456 -18.94 22.38 -3.07
N GLY A 457 -18.60 21.70 -1.97
CA GLY A 457 -17.42 21.96 -1.14
C GLY A 457 -17.67 22.91 0.03
N SER A 458 -18.91 23.32 0.30
CA SER A 458 -19.19 24.17 1.46
C SER A 458 -19.16 23.36 2.77
N ASN A 459 -19.68 22.12 2.74
CA ASN A 459 -19.62 21.18 3.85
C ASN A 459 -19.18 19.79 3.36
N TRP A 460 -18.49 19.06 4.24
CA TRP A 460 -17.95 17.73 3.97
C TRP A 460 -18.43 16.70 4.99
N THR A 461 -18.80 15.52 4.51
CA THR A 461 -19.12 14.34 5.32
C THR A 461 -18.08 13.27 5.05
N ASP A 462 -17.43 12.76 6.08
CA ASP A 462 -16.54 11.60 5.97
C ASP A 462 -17.36 10.31 5.72
N LEU A 463 -17.00 9.56 4.69
CA LEU A 463 -17.61 8.29 4.29
C LEU A 463 -16.65 7.10 4.46
N THR A 464 -15.51 7.30 5.11
CA THR A 464 -14.42 6.31 5.20
C THR A 464 -14.76 5.13 6.12
N ALA A 465 -15.71 5.32 7.03
CA ALA A 465 -16.12 4.30 7.99
C ALA A 465 -16.48 2.96 7.30
N GLY A 466 -15.85 1.87 7.72
CA GLY A 466 -15.98 0.52 7.17
C GLY A 466 -14.86 0.10 6.21
N ILE A 467 -14.05 1.04 5.71
CA ILE A 467 -12.86 0.73 4.91
C ILE A 467 -11.70 0.39 5.85
N ALA A 468 -10.96 -0.67 5.54
CA ALA A 468 -9.72 -1.05 6.24
C ALA A 468 -8.54 -1.05 5.26
N ASN A 469 -7.99 0.14 4.97
CA ASN A 469 -6.93 0.34 3.98
C ASN A 469 -5.62 0.91 4.56
N THR A 470 -5.47 0.94 5.89
CA THR A 470 -4.27 1.51 6.54
C THR A 470 -3.00 0.78 6.14
N GLN A 471 -1.94 1.56 5.91
CA GLN A 471 -0.62 1.11 5.51
C GLN A 471 0.34 1.11 6.72
N TRP A 472 0.30 0.04 7.52
CA TRP A 472 1.14 -0.09 8.71
C TRP A 472 2.60 -0.33 8.37
N TYR A 473 3.50 0.41 9.01
CA TYR A 473 4.92 0.08 9.03
C TYR A 473 5.25 -0.94 10.12
N ARG A 474 4.75 -0.69 11.33
CA ARG A 474 4.94 -1.52 12.53
C ARG A 474 3.75 -1.39 13.47
N ILE A 475 3.51 -2.43 14.27
CA ILE A 475 2.50 -2.48 15.32
C ILE A 475 3.14 -3.03 16.60
N ALA A 476 2.59 -2.66 17.75
CA ALA A 476 3.02 -3.18 19.05
C ALA A 476 1.80 -3.49 19.93
N GLY A 477 1.82 -4.67 20.54
CA GLY A 477 0.83 -5.08 21.54
C GLY A 477 1.41 -5.14 22.96
N ILE A 478 0.57 -5.51 23.92
CA ILE A 478 1.01 -5.88 25.27
C ILE A 478 0.32 -7.17 25.72
N GLU A 479 1.05 -8.02 26.43
CA GLU A 479 0.54 -9.31 26.93
C GLU A 479 -0.69 -9.18 27.82
N SER A 480 -0.69 -8.19 28.71
CA SER A 480 -1.76 -7.97 29.70
C SER A 480 -3.08 -7.46 29.11
N ASN A 481 -3.09 -6.99 27.86
CA ASN A 481 -4.28 -6.46 27.22
C ASN A 481 -4.25 -6.67 25.70
N VAL A 482 -4.93 -7.72 25.26
CA VAL A 482 -5.07 -8.10 23.85
C VAL A 482 -5.76 -7.05 22.97
N ASN A 483 -6.52 -6.12 23.56
CA ASN A 483 -7.20 -5.05 22.84
C ASN A 483 -6.39 -3.75 22.78
N LEU A 484 -5.23 -3.67 23.44
CA LEU A 484 -4.36 -2.51 23.38
C LEU A 484 -3.27 -2.75 22.33
N ILE A 485 -3.42 -2.07 21.19
CA ILE A 485 -2.44 -2.07 20.10
C ILE A 485 -2.09 -0.64 19.78
N ILE A 486 -0.81 -0.34 19.60
CA ILE A 486 -0.35 0.91 18.98
C ILE A 486 0.38 0.59 17.68
N GLY A 487 0.48 1.55 16.78
CA GLY A 487 1.25 1.35 15.55
C GLY A 487 1.46 2.63 14.79
N GLY A 488 2.41 2.60 13.86
CA GLY A 488 2.70 3.69 12.95
C GLY A 488 2.26 3.37 11.52
N ALA A 489 1.54 4.30 10.92
CA ALA A 489 1.02 4.19 9.57
C ALA A 489 1.55 5.30 8.65
N GLN A 490 1.68 4.97 7.37
CA GLN A 490 1.93 5.94 6.33
C GLN A 490 0.81 6.99 6.25
N ASP A 491 1.19 8.26 6.18
CA ASP A 491 0.37 9.47 6.00
C ASP A 491 -0.70 9.71 7.10
N ASN A 492 -0.92 8.73 7.99
CA ASN A 492 -1.98 8.69 9.00
C ASN A 492 -1.43 8.58 10.44
N GLY A 493 -0.13 8.87 10.62
CA GLY A 493 0.55 8.99 11.91
C GLY A 493 0.61 7.70 12.75
N CYS A 494 0.85 7.88 14.05
CA CYS A 494 0.76 6.83 15.05
C CYS A 494 -0.62 6.80 15.69
N ASN A 495 -1.12 5.59 15.89
CA ASN A 495 -2.48 5.33 16.30
C ASN A 495 -2.49 4.36 17.48
N LYS A 496 -3.56 4.45 18.29
CA LYS A 496 -3.82 3.58 19.43
C LYS A 496 -5.22 2.98 19.30
N TRP A 497 -5.31 1.68 19.46
CA TRP A 497 -6.54 0.91 19.56
C TRP A 497 -6.72 0.38 20.97
N THR A 498 -7.96 0.39 21.45
CA THR A 498 -8.33 -0.16 22.78
C THR A 498 -9.52 -1.11 22.68
N GLY A 499 -9.75 -1.68 21.49
CA GLY A 499 -10.97 -2.41 21.12
C GLY A 499 -11.97 -1.55 20.35
N GLY A 500 -12.97 -2.20 19.73
CA GLY A 500 -13.98 -1.53 18.91
C GLY A 500 -13.57 -1.32 17.45
N SER A 501 -14.33 -0.51 16.71
CA SER A 501 -14.16 -0.33 15.26
C SER A 501 -13.20 0.78 14.84
N ALA A 502 -12.90 1.73 15.73
CA ALA A 502 -12.11 2.91 15.41
C ALA A 502 -10.78 2.94 16.17
N MET A 503 -9.75 3.50 15.52
CA MET A 503 -8.48 3.82 16.17
C MET A 503 -8.40 5.28 16.57
N GLN A 504 -7.73 5.55 17.69
CA GLN A 504 -7.44 6.90 18.14
C GLN A 504 -6.13 7.37 17.53
N HIS A 505 -6.16 8.50 16.82
CA HIS A 505 -4.97 9.14 16.25
C HIS A 505 -4.20 9.89 17.36
N ILE A 506 -2.93 9.53 17.58
CA ILE A 506 -2.14 9.99 18.74
C ILE A 506 -1.04 10.96 18.34
N TYR A 507 -0.30 10.66 17.28
CA TYR A 507 0.88 11.43 16.88
C TYR A 507 0.89 11.53 15.35
N GLY A 508 1.05 12.74 14.79
CA GLY A 508 0.87 12.96 13.35
C GLY A 508 2.08 12.59 12.47
N ALA A 509 2.06 13.08 11.23
CA ALA A 509 3.02 12.75 10.14
C ALA A 509 2.90 11.30 9.63
N ASP A 510 4.02 10.61 9.33
CA ASP A 510 3.99 9.15 9.12
C ASP A 510 4.47 8.52 10.42
N GLY A 511 3.67 7.62 10.99
CA GLY A 511 4.09 6.85 12.14
C GLY A 511 5.03 5.73 11.73
N MET A 512 6.00 5.39 12.57
CA MET A 512 6.97 4.31 12.34
C MET A 512 6.83 3.23 13.41
N ASP A 513 7.96 2.78 13.96
CA ASP A 513 8.00 1.78 15.02
C ASP A 513 7.49 2.34 16.35
N CYS A 514 6.84 1.49 17.14
CA CYS A 514 6.16 1.86 18.39
C CYS A 514 6.44 0.81 19.47
N MET A 515 6.35 1.19 20.75
CA MET A 515 6.50 0.22 21.86
C MET A 515 5.55 0.56 23.02
N ILE A 516 5.11 -0.45 23.75
CA ILE A 516 4.37 -0.30 25.01
C ILE A 516 5.25 -0.84 26.14
N ASP A 517 5.33 -0.12 27.26
CA ASP A 517 6.07 -0.59 28.44
C ASP A 517 5.41 -1.84 29.02
N TYR A 518 6.21 -2.92 29.14
CA TYR A 518 5.74 -4.23 29.63
C TYR A 518 5.12 -4.16 31.04
N GLY A 519 5.59 -3.25 31.89
CA GLY A 519 5.12 -3.09 33.27
C GLY A 519 4.01 -2.04 33.45
N ASN A 520 3.81 -1.16 32.47
CA ASN A 520 2.82 -0.09 32.56
C ASN A 520 2.27 0.32 31.20
N ALA A 521 1.05 -0.14 30.90
CA ALA A 521 0.36 0.18 29.65
C ALA A 521 0.14 1.70 29.39
N ASN A 522 0.29 2.58 30.38
CA ASN A 522 0.21 4.04 30.17
C ASN A 522 1.53 4.65 29.66
N THR A 523 2.65 3.92 29.79
CA THR A 523 3.93 4.33 29.22
C THR A 523 4.05 3.76 27.82
N MET A 524 4.03 4.65 26.83
CA MET A 524 3.99 4.30 25.41
C MET A 524 5.02 5.11 24.63
N TYR A 525 5.54 4.52 23.56
CA TYR A 525 6.57 5.10 22.71
C TYR A 525 6.07 5.12 21.27
N TYR A 526 6.15 6.27 20.63
CA TYR A 526 5.68 6.49 19.27
C TYR A 526 6.84 7.03 18.43
N GLY A 527 7.23 6.29 17.39
CA GLY A 527 8.27 6.70 16.45
C GLY A 527 7.71 7.41 15.23
N SER A 528 8.52 8.28 14.64
CA SER A 528 8.23 8.97 13.36
C SER A 528 9.46 8.91 12.45
N GLN A 529 9.40 9.55 11.27
CA GLN A 529 10.46 9.45 10.26
C GLN A 529 11.85 9.79 10.83
N SER A 530 12.89 9.17 10.27
CA SER A 530 14.29 9.54 10.56
C SER A 530 14.69 9.39 12.03
N GLY A 531 14.01 8.49 12.75
CA GLY A 531 14.33 8.10 14.12
C GLY A 531 13.84 9.05 15.20
N ASP A 532 12.92 9.97 14.86
CA ASP A 532 12.17 10.70 15.89
C ASP A 532 11.41 9.71 16.78
N LEU A 533 11.44 9.97 18.09
CA LEU A 533 10.84 9.11 19.09
C LEU A 533 10.30 9.98 20.22
N VAL A 534 9.00 9.79 20.53
CA VAL A 534 8.35 10.44 21.65
C VAL A 534 7.84 9.41 22.67
N ARG A 535 7.86 9.78 23.94
CA ARG A 535 7.31 8.99 25.05
C ARG A 535 6.09 9.67 25.65
N SER A 536 5.03 8.91 25.86
CA SER A 536 3.90 9.26 26.71
C SER A 536 3.94 8.45 28.01
N THR A 537 3.51 9.05 29.11
CA THR A 537 3.34 8.37 30.42
C THR A 537 1.88 8.40 30.91
N ASN A 538 0.97 8.84 30.05
CA ASN A 538 -0.47 9.00 30.34
C ASN A 538 -1.34 8.45 29.20
N GLY A 539 -0.91 7.33 28.61
CA GLY A 539 -1.68 6.58 27.64
C GLY A 539 -1.87 7.29 26.29
N GLY A 540 -0.91 8.12 25.87
CA GLY A 540 -0.94 8.83 24.59
C GLY A 540 -1.64 10.19 24.61
N THR A 541 -1.93 10.75 25.80
CA THR A 541 -2.58 12.08 25.90
C THR A 541 -1.58 13.21 25.68
N THR A 542 -0.39 13.09 26.26
CA THR A 542 0.74 14.01 26.04
C THR A 542 2.02 13.22 25.86
N TYR A 543 2.98 13.82 25.16
CA TYR A 543 4.25 13.16 24.85
C TYR A 543 5.44 14.12 24.98
N THR A 544 6.62 13.55 25.15
CA THR A 544 7.91 14.25 25.24
C THR A 544 8.88 13.61 24.26
N SER A 545 9.60 14.42 23.48
CA SER A 545 10.66 13.91 22.60
C SER A 545 11.79 13.32 23.44
N ILE A 546 12.20 12.12 23.06
CA ILE A 546 13.25 11.36 23.73
C ILE A 546 14.28 10.83 22.71
N GLN A 547 14.33 11.36 21.50
CA GLN A 547 15.35 10.99 20.52
C GLN A 547 16.76 11.31 21.08
N PRO A 548 17.76 10.42 20.94
CA PRO A 548 19.14 10.73 21.34
C PRO A 548 19.69 11.95 20.60
N ALA A 549 20.34 12.85 21.32
CA ALA A 549 20.89 14.08 20.73
C ALA A 549 21.89 13.79 19.59
N GLY A 550 21.74 14.49 18.47
CA GLY A 550 22.63 14.37 17.30
C GLY A 550 22.50 13.05 16.52
N SER A 551 21.50 12.22 16.84
CA SER A 551 21.23 10.98 16.11
C SER A 551 20.32 11.22 14.90
N THR A 552 20.41 10.34 13.90
CA THR A 552 19.46 10.28 12.78
C THR A 552 19.23 8.83 12.42
N GLY A 553 17.97 8.43 12.32
CA GLY A 553 17.56 7.06 12.08
C GLY A 553 17.27 6.75 10.62
N ALA A 554 16.87 5.51 10.36
CA ALA A 554 16.32 5.09 9.09
C ALA A 554 14.89 5.62 8.91
N TRP A 555 14.29 5.34 7.75
CA TRP A 555 12.88 5.65 7.50
C TRP A 555 11.98 5.04 8.57
N VAL A 556 12.09 3.73 8.78
CA VAL A 556 11.61 3.01 9.98
C VAL A 556 12.83 2.67 10.83
N THR A 557 12.96 3.30 11.99
CA THR A 557 14.07 3.06 12.92
C THR A 557 13.66 1.99 13.94
N PRO A 558 14.44 0.91 14.13
CA PRO A 558 14.07 -0.15 15.07
C PRO A 558 14.30 0.29 16.52
N TYR A 559 13.33 -0.01 17.38
CA TYR A 559 13.46 0.15 18.82
C TYR A 559 13.13 -1.16 19.53
N ILE A 560 13.86 -1.47 20.59
CA ILE A 560 13.58 -2.65 21.42
C ILE A 560 13.65 -2.31 22.91
N MET A 561 12.84 -3.02 23.69
CA MET A 561 12.77 -2.87 25.15
C MET A 561 13.28 -4.14 25.83
N ASN A 562 14.05 -3.96 26.91
CA ASN A 562 14.51 -5.08 27.71
C ASN A 562 13.32 -5.74 28.45
N PRO A 563 13.06 -7.04 28.23
CA PRO A 563 11.90 -7.72 28.81
C PRO A 563 12.01 -7.98 30.32
N GLY A 564 13.23 -7.98 30.87
CA GLY A 564 13.47 -8.09 32.32
C GLY A 564 13.47 -6.74 33.05
N ASN A 565 13.59 -5.62 32.32
CA ASN A 565 13.57 -4.27 32.88
C ASN A 565 13.14 -3.25 31.82
N SER A 566 11.86 -2.86 31.82
CA SER A 566 11.28 -1.92 30.85
C SER A 566 11.84 -0.49 30.92
N SER A 567 12.65 -0.16 31.95
CA SER A 567 13.40 1.10 31.96
C SER A 567 14.56 1.12 30.97
N ILE A 568 15.00 -0.05 30.50
CA ILE A 568 16.08 -0.18 29.53
C ILE A 568 15.51 -0.31 28.12
N ILE A 569 15.82 0.65 27.27
CA ILE A 569 15.43 0.66 25.85
C ILE A 569 16.64 0.91 24.96
N TYR A 570 16.59 0.37 23.75
CA TYR A 570 17.61 0.54 22.72
C TYR A 570 16.99 1.12 21.44
N GLY A 571 17.74 1.98 20.75
CA GLY A 571 17.38 2.49 19.42
C GLY A 571 18.51 2.33 18.42
N GLY A 572 18.22 1.76 17.25
CA GLY A 572 19.18 1.49 16.19
C GLY A 572 19.29 2.66 15.20
N TYR A 573 20.11 3.65 15.51
CA TYR A 573 20.30 4.81 14.63
C TYR A 573 21.38 4.57 13.57
N ASN A 574 21.43 5.40 12.52
CA ASN A 574 22.33 5.20 11.38
C ASN A 574 23.81 5.17 11.78
N ASN A 575 24.19 5.94 12.80
CA ASN A 575 25.57 6.08 13.26
C ASN A 575 25.93 5.14 14.41
N ALA A 576 24.96 4.71 15.23
CA ALA A 576 25.20 3.88 16.40
C ALA A 576 23.90 3.30 16.96
N ILE A 577 24.03 2.27 17.79
CA ILE A 577 23.00 1.88 18.75
C ILE A 577 23.09 2.80 19.95
N TYR A 578 21.94 3.28 20.41
CA TYR A 578 21.83 4.06 21.64
C TYR A 578 21.08 3.24 22.68
N LYS A 579 21.57 3.23 23.92
CA LYS A 579 20.92 2.59 25.07
C LYS A 579 20.49 3.65 26.08
N SER A 580 19.27 3.53 26.57
CA SER A 580 18.79 4.25 27.74
C SER A 580 18.53 3.27 28.87
N THR A 581 18.75 3.68 30.11
CA THR A 581 18.40 2.92 31.33
C THR A 581 17.32 3.62 32.17
N ASN A 582 16.72 4.69 31.63
CA ASN A 582 15.71 5.53 32.28
C ASN A 582 14.62 5.94 31.29
N GLN A 583 14.12 4.97 30.53
CA GLN A 583 12.98 5.10 29.62
C GLN A 583 13.16 6.19 28.55
N GLY A 584 14.39 6.40 28.07
CA GLY A 584 14.71 7.37 27.01
C GLY A 584 15.03 8.78 27.51
N THR A 585 15.09 9.01 28.83
CA THR A 585 15.41 10.34 29.36
C THR A 585 16.86 10.74 29.06
N THR A 586 17.79 9.78 29.14
CA THR A 586 19.18 9.94 28.72
C THR A 586 19.64 8.71 27.94
N TRP A 587 20.56 8.92 26.99
CA TRP A 587 21.07 7.87 26.11
C TRP A 587 22.59 7.80 26.13
N THR A 588 23.12 6.59 26.00
CA THR A 588 24.54 6.28 25.82
C THR A 588 24.74 5.67 24.44
N ASN A 589 25.71 6.17 23.68
CA ASN A 589 26.13 5.56 22.43
C ASN A 589 26.89 4.26 22.73
N MET A 590 26.41 3.15 22.17
CA MET A 590 26.92 1.80 22.43
C MET A 590 27.81 1.28 21.29
N GLY A 591 28.14 2.11 20.29
CA GLY A 591 28.82 1.69 19.06
C GLY A 591 27.89 0.93 18.11
N VAL A 592 28.45 0.53 16.95
CA VAL A 592 27.86 -0.14 15.76
C VAL A 592 26.49 0.39 15.30
N SER A 593 26.24 0.43 14.00
CA SER A 593 24.91 0.83 13.50
C SER A 593 23.94 -0.35 13.57
N GLY A 594 22.70 -0.11 14.01
CA GLY A 594 21.65 -1.12 14.13
C GLY A 594 20.37 -0.75 13.39
N SER A 595 20.49 0.03 12.31
CA SER A 595 19.36 0.73 11.68
C SER A 595 18.44 -0.11 10.80
N SER A 596 18.74 -1.40 10.58
CA SER A 596 17.87 -2.30 9.81
C SER A 596 16.96 -3.16 10.67
N ALA A 597 17.50 -3.79 11.72
CA ALA A 597 16.73 -4.63 12.63
C ALA A 597 17.47 -4.79 13.97
N MET A 598 16.72 -5.00 15.06
CA MET A 598 17.27 -5.29 16.39
C MET A 598 16.41 -6.35 17.09
N ALA A 599 17.03 -7.15 17.96
CA ALA A 599 16.35 -8.10 18.84
C ALA A 599 17.13 -8.30 20.15
N ILE A 600 16.47 -8.76 21.19
CA ILE A 600 17.03 -9.01 22.52
C ILE A 600 16.58 -10.37 23.03
N GLY A 601 17.47 -11.10 23.71
CA GLY A 601 17.10 -12.33 24.39
C GLY A 601 16.18 -12.07 25.58
N THR A 602 15.20 -12.94 25.83
CA THR A 602 14.28 -12.77 26.97
C THR A 602 14.85 -13.35 28.26
N ASN A 603 15.42 -14.57 28.23
CA ASN A 603 16.03 -15.20 29.41
C ASN A 603 17.47 -14.76 29.70
N PHE A 604 18.16 -14.19 28.70
CA PHE A 604 19.46 -13.56 28.88
C PHE A 604 19.45 -12.19 28.21
N THR A 605 18.95 -11.20 28.95
CA THR A 605 18.63 -9.85 28.45
C THR A 605 19.85 -8.98 28.18
N ASP A 606 21.05 -9.43 28.52
CA ASP A 606 22.30 -8.78 28.12
C ASP A 606 22.71 -9.15 26.69
N ARG A 607 22.07 -10.16 26.08
CA ARG A 607 22.31 -10.49 24.68
C ARG A 607 21.43 -9.70 23.75
N VAL A 608 22.08 -8.84 22.97
CA VAL A 608 21.44 -7.94 22.00
C VAL A 608 21.99 -8.23 20.62
N TYR A 609 21.09 -8.33 19.65
CA TYR A 609 21.40 -8.48 18.23
C TYR A 609 20.99 -7.21 17.49
N ALA A 610 21.82 -6.80 16.54
CA ALA A 610 21.53 -5.63 15.71
C ALA A 610 22.09 -5.83 14.30
N ALA A 611 21.34 -5.38 13.30
CA ALA A 611 21.73 -5.45 11.90
C ALA A 611 21.67 -4.07 11.22
N ASN A 612 22.56 -3.89 10.26
CA ASN A 612 22.59 -2.74 9.35
C ASN A 612 22.95 -3.24 7.95
N GLY A 613 22.00 -3.18 7.02
CA GLY A 613 22.14 -3.72 5.69
C GLY A 613 22.47 -5.20 5.75
N THR A 614 23.62 -5.59 5.22
CA THR A 614 24.09 -6.98 5.14
C THR A 614 24.86 -7.45 6.38
N SER A 615 25.12 -6.55 7.33
CA SER A 615 25.93 -6.81 8.51
C SER A 615 25.07 -7.01 9.75
N ILE A 616 25.49 -7.93 10.62
CA ILE A 616 24.87 -8.21 11.91
C ILE A 616 25.93 -8.37 13.00
N TRP A 617 25.61 -7.85 14.19
CA TRP A 617 26.42 -7.91 15.39
C TRP A 617 25.65 -8.51 16.56
N ARG A 618 26.39 -9.11 17.49
CA ARG A 618 25.90 -9.55 18.79
C ARG A 618 26.68 -8.88 19.91
N SER A 619 25.99 -8.45 20.94
CA SER A 619 26.55 -8.14 22.24
C SER A 619 26.11 -9.18 23.25
N ASP A 620 26.97 -9.56 24.19
CA ASP A 620 26.66 -10.45 25.33
C ASP A 620 26.70 -9.71 26.67
N ASN A 621 26.84 -8.38 26.65
CA ASN A 621 27.03 -7.53 27.83
C ASN A 621 26.23 -6.21 27.74
N GLY A 622 25.00 -6.33 27.22
CA GLY A 622 24.03 -5.25 27.18
C GLY A 622 24.42 -4.09 26.28
N GLY A 623 25.23 -4.34 25.24
CA GLY A 623 25.70 -3.38 24.24
C GLY A 623 27.11 -2.81 24.48
N THR A 624 27.80 -3.19 25.56
CA THR A 624 29.11 -2.60 25.91
C THR A 624 30.22 -2.97 24.91
N SER A 625 30.16 -4.18 24.36
CA SER A 625 31.00 -4.62 23.24
C SER A 625 30.20 -5.45 22.25
N TRP A 626 30.67 -5.47 20.99
CA TRP A 626 29.98 -6.10 19.87
C TRP A 626 30.93 -7.01 19.08
N ALA A 627 30.45 -8.21 18.75
CA ALA A 627 31.10 -9.13 17.83
C ALA A 627 30.34 -9.15 16.50
N SER A 628 31.06 -9.04 15.37
CA SER A 628 30.44 -9.29 14.06
C SER A 628 30.15 -10.79 13.90
N ILE A 629 28.93 -11.09 13.50
CA ILE A 629 28.43 -12.47 13.31
C ILE A 629 27.84 -12.65 11.91
N SER A 630 28.36 -11.90 10.93
CA SER A 630 27.85 -11.89 9.55
C SER A 630 28.39 -13.05 8.69
N PHE A 631 29.43 -13.74 9.15
CA PHE A 631 30.08 -14.80 8.38
C PHE A 631 29.13 -16.00 8.17
N GLY A 632 28.92 -16.40 6.92
CA GLY A 632 28.00 -17.47 6.54
C GLY A 632 26.62 -17.00 6.05
N LEU A 633 26.30 -15.71 6.22
CA LEU A 633 25.12 -15.09 5.61
C LEU A 633 25.36 -14.73 4.13
N PRO A 634 24.30 -14.61 3.30
CA PRO A 634 24.41 -14.51 1.85
C PRO A 634 24.85 -13.13 1.31
N GLY A 635 25.18 -12.18 2.21
CA GLY A 635 25.46 -10.79 1.85
C GLY A 635 24.23 -10.03 1.34
N ILE A 636 23.04 -10.40 1.80
CA ILE A 636 21.77 -9.75 1.46
C ILE A 636 21.31 -8.93 2.66
N GLY A 637 20.61 -7.82 2.40
CA GLY A 637 20.06 -6.96 3.45
C GLY A 637 19.16 -7.73 4.41
N ILE A 638 19.45 -7.65 5.71
CA ILE A 638 18.68 -8.29 6.78
C ILE A 638 17.44 -7.43 7.05
N THR A 639 16.26 -8.04 7.02
CA THR A 639 14.97 -7.36 7.17
C THR A 639 14.39 -7.49 8.57
N SER A 640 14.65 -8.59 9.28
CA SER A 640 14.19 -8.80 10.66
C SER A 640 15.00 -9.89 11.38
N ILE A 641 15.03 -9.82 12.71
CA ILE A 641 15.74 -10.75 13.61
C ILE A 641 14.73 -11.26 14.64
N ALA A 642 14.69 -12.57 14.87
CA ALA A 642 13.98 -13.19 15.99
C ALA A 642 14.95 -13.99 16.86
N VAL A 643 14.69 -14.05 18.16
CA VAL A 643 15.53 -14.76 19.13
C VAL A 643 14.63 -15.71 19.91
N ASN A 644 15.06 -16.96 20.08
CA ASN A 644 14.38 -17.92 20.92
C ASN A 644 14.40 -17.39 22.38
N PRO A 645 13.23 -17.27 23.03
CA PRO A 645 13.11 -16.81 24.39
C PRO A 645 13.85 -17.72 25.40
N ASP A 646 13.82 -19.03 25.18
CA ASP A 646 14.36 -20.04 26.09
C ASP A 646 15.87 -20.19 25.97
N ASN A 647 16.39 -20.00 24.77
CA ASN A 647 17.81 -20.04 24.48
C ASN A 647 18.20 -18.91 23.53
N SER A 648 18.72 -17.81 24.07
CA SER A 648 19.07 -16.65 23.25
C SER A 648 20.28 -16.86 22.32
N LEU A 649 20.91 -18.05 22.29
CA LEU A 649 21.83 -18.43 21.20
C LEU A 649 21.10 -18.92 19.94
N ASP A 650 19.85 -19.35 20.07
CA ASP A 650 19.03 -19.72 18.92
C ASP A 650 18.43 -18.43 18.34
N VAL A 651 19.00 -17.98 17.21
CA VAL A 651 18.68 -16.72 16.55
C VAL A 651 18.35 -16.96 15.09
N PHE A 652 17.37 -16.23 14.59
CA PHE A 652 16.85 -16.34 13.24
C PHE A 652 16.89 -14.98 12.56
N VAL A 653 17.24 -14.96 11.28
CA VAL A 653 17.23 -13.75 10.47
C VAL A 653 16.48 -13.98 9.18
N SER A 654 15.70 -12.99 8.77
CA SER A 654 15.17 -12.90 7.42
C SER A 654 16.00 -11.91 6.59
N VAL A 655 16.07 -12.17 5.29
CA VAL A 655 16.78 -11.34 4.32
C VAL A 655 15.85 -10.94 3.17
N GLY A 656 16.18 -9.81 2.53
CA GLY A 656 15.48 -9.30 1.35
C GLY A 656 15.85 -10.02 0.05
N ASP A 657 15.61 -9.33 -1.07
CA ASP A 657 15.90 -9.70 -2.47
C ASP A 657 14.99 -10.76 -3.13
N TYR A 658 15.14 -10.86 -4.46
CA TYR A 658 14.45 -11.85 -5.31
C TYR A 658 15.36 -13.02 -5.73
N TYR A 659 16.24 -13.50 -4.86
CA TYR A 659 17.01 -14.72 -5.07
C TYR A 659 16.29 -15.93 -4.46
N SER A 660 15.93 -16.91 -5.31
CA SER A 660 15.18 -18.09 -4.88
C SER A 660 15.96 -18.92 -3.85
N GLY A 661 15.28 -19.36 -2.79
CA GLY A 661 15.87 -20.22 -1.75
C GLY A 661 16.81 -19.53 -0.75
N LEU A 662 16.96 -18.20 -0.80
CA LEU A 662 17.69 -17.41 0.21
C LEU A 662 16.76 -16.37 0.83
N LYS A 663 16.17 -16.72 1.97
CA LYS A 663 15.11 -15.93 2.62
C LYS A 663 15.24 -15.92 4.15
N VAL A 664 15.50 -17.07 4.76
CA VAL A 664 15.57 -17.20 6.22
C VAL A 664 16.76 -18.07 6.62
N TYR A 665 17.48 -17.63 7.66
CA TYR A 665 18.63 -18.34 8.23
C TYR A 665 18.45 -18.50 9.73
N SER A 666 18.95 -19.61 10.28
CA SER A 666 19.01 -19.86 11.73
C SER A 666 20.44 -20.06 12.20
N SER A 667 20.67 -19.82 13.48
CA SER A 667 21.91 -20.16 14.17
C SER A 667 21.58 -20.64 15.57
N THR A 668 22.16 -21.76 15.99
CA THR A 668 22.08 -22.26 17.38
C THR A 668 23.33 -21.92 18.20
N THR A 669 24.24 -21.12 17.61
CA THR A 669 25.53 -20.74 18.19
C THR A 669 25.63 -19.23 18.44
N GLY A 670 24.49 -18.55 18.46
CA GLY A 670 24.38 -17.11 18.60
C GLY A 670 25.01 -16.36 17.42
N GLY A 671 25.01 -16.93 16.22
CA GLY A 671 25.53 -16.32 15.00
C GLY A 671 26.98 -16.68 14.64
N ALA A 672 27.63 -17.60 15.37
CA ALA A 672 28.96 -18.07 14.97
C ALA A 672 28.92 -18.93 13.69
N SER A 673 27.78 -19.56 13.41
CA SER A 673 27.49 -20.33 12.19
C SER A 673 26.02 -20.20 11.82
N TRP A 674 25.72 -20.07 10.53
CA TRP A 674 24.36 -19.92 10.01
C TRP A 674 23.96 -21.09 9.13
N THR A 675 22.70 -21.50 9.24
CA THR A 675 22.07 -22.52 8.40
C THR A 675 20.94 -21.89 7.62
N ASN A 676 20.91 -22.11 6.31
CA ASN A 676 19.79 -21.69 5.47
C ASN A 676 18.58 -22.60 5.73
N ILE A 677 17.46 -22.02 6.15
CA ILE A 677 16.20 -22.71 6.44
C ILE A 677 15.05 -22.22 5.56
N SER A 678 15.36 -21.65 4.39
CA SER A 678 14.37 -21.06 3.49
C SER A 678 13.44 -22.09 2.83
N GLY A 679 13.92 -23.34 2.69
CA GLY A 679 13.12 -24.45 2.17
C GLY A 679 12.43 -24.14 0.84
N THR A 680 11.13 -24.36 0.77
CA THR A 680 10.31 -24.16 -0.45
C THR A 680 9.56 -22.84 -0.51
N LEU A 681 9.95 -21.85 0.32
CA LEU A 681 9.33 -20.53 0.30
C LEU A 681 9.28 -19.93 -1.13
N PRO A 682 8.17 -19.27 -1.49
CA PRO A 682 8.11 -18.55 -2.76
C PRO A 682 9.18 -17.46 -2.83
N ASN A 683 9.61 -17.13 -4.05
CA ASN A 683 10.62 -16.12 -4.28
C ASN A 683 10.05 -14.69 -4.16
N VAL A 684 9.65 -14.34 -2.95
CA VAL A 684 9.14 -13.02 -2.53
C VAL A 684 9.95 -12.53 -1.34
N VAL A 685 9.91 -11.24 -1.06
CA VAL A 685 10.61 -10.67 0.10
C VAL A 685 9.95 -11.08 1.41
N VAL A 686 10.79 -11.43 2.41
CA VAL A 686 10.39 -11.64 3.80
C VAL A 686 10.66 -10.35 4.57
N ASN A 687 9.62 -9.77 5.18
CA ASN A 687 9.68 -8.46 5.82
C ASN A 687 9.84 -8.55 7.35
N CYS A 688 9.28 -9.59 7.98
CA CYS A 688 9.34 -9.79 9.43
C CYS A 688 9.40 -11.27 9.80
N ILE A 689 9.93 -11.57 10.98
CA ILE A 689 9.95 -12.89 11.60
C ILE A 689 9.51 -12.76 13.07
N ALA A 690 8.61 -13.63 13.52
CA ALA A 690 8.15 -13.73 14.89
C ALA A 690 8.37 -15.15 15.42
N TYR A 691 8.90 -15.27 16.64
CA TYR A 691 9.10 -16.54 17.32
C TYR A 691 7.95 -16.79 18.30
N GLU A 692 7.35 -17.98 18.24
CA GLU A 692 6.31 -18.40 19.18
C GLU A 692 6.92 -18.94 20.47
N ASP A 693 6.87 -18.13 21.51
CA ASP A 693 7.24 -18.52 22.86
C ASP A 693 6.05 -19.20 23.55
N ASN A 694 6.02 -20.52 23.58
CA ASN A 694 5.14 -21.22 24.51
C ASN A 694 5.81 -22.50 25.03
N ASN A 695 5.56 -22.80 26.31
CA ASN A 695 6.11 -23.96 27.01
C ASN A 695 5.59 -25.33 26.49
N SER A 696 5.01 -25.39 25.28
CA SER A 696 4.31 -26.57 24.73
C SER A 696 4.23 -26.67 23.19
N SER A 697 4.72 -25.71 22.41
CA SER A 697 4.88 -25.83 20.95
C SER A 697 6.12 -26.65 20.63
N PRO A 698 6.18 -27.29 19.45
CA PRO A 698 7.43 -27.82 18.93
C PRO A 698 8.51 -26.74 18.86
N ASP A 699 9.77 -27.13 19.11
CA ASP A 699 10.96 -26.29 18.97
C ASP A 699 10.95 -25.54 17.62
N ASP A 700 11.50 -24.32 17.60
CA ASP A 700 11.64 -23.44 16.43
C ASP A 700 10.32 -23.04 15.72
N ALA A 701 9.25 -22.81 16.48
CA ALA A 701 8.00 -22.30 15.94
C ALA A 701 8.12 -20.83 15.49
N LEU A 702 8.03 -20.62 14.17
CA LEU A 702 8.28 -19.34 13.51
C LEU A 702 7.12 -18.96 12.61
N TYR A 703 6.75 -17.68 12.65
CA TYR A 703 5.91 -17.04 11.65
C TYR A 703 6.74 -16.02 10.88
N ILE A 704 6.52 -15.92 9.57
CA ILE A 704 7.11 -14.87 8.75
C ILE A 704 6.05 -14.11 7.97
N GLY A 705 6.19 -12.79 7.92
CA GLY A 705 5.41 -11.93 7.04
C GLY A 705 6.15 -11.66 5.74
N THR A 706 5.48 -11.86 4.61
CA THR A 706 6.04 -11.71 3.26
C THR A 706 5.25 -10.68 2.45
N ASP A 707 5.66 -10.45 1.21
CA ASP A 707 4.91 -9.59 0.28
C ASP A 707 3.56 -10.15 -0.19
N ILE A 708 3.26 -11.43 0.07
CA ILE A 708 2.04 -12.10 -0.36
C ILE A 708 1.27 -12.82 0.77
N GLY A 709 1.66 -12.60 2.03
CA GLY A 709 1.00 -13.18 3.21
C GLY A 709 1.95 -13.75 4.25
N VAL A 710 1.42 -14.60 5.12
CA VAL A 710 2.14 -15.19 6.27
C VAL A 710 2.42 -16.68 6.04
N TYR A 711 3.57 -17.14 6.50
CA TYR A 711 3.97 -18.56 6.50
C TYR A 711 4.40 -19.00 7.90
N TYR A 712 4.22 -20.27 8.20
CA TYR A 712 4.59 -20.89 9.47
C TYR A 712 5.57 -22.05 9.26
N ARG A 713 6.46 -22.27 10.23
CA ARG A 713 7.35 -23.42 10.30
C ARG A 713 7.56 -23.81 11.76
N ASN A 714 7.83 -25.09 12.00
CA ASN A 714 8.44 -25.57 13.24
C ASN A 714 9.36 -26.78 12.96
N ALA A 715 10.07 -27.27 13.98
CA ALA A 715 10.98 -28.40 13.84
C ALA A 715 10.31 -29.70 13.36
N THR A 716 9.02 -29.92 13.68
CA THR A 716 8.29 -31.14 13.29
C THR A 716 7.87 -31.11 11.81
N ILE A 717 7.46 -29.95 11.30
CA ILE A 717 7.05 -29.78 9.90
C ILE A 717 8.27 -29.72 8.98
N GLY A 718 9.38 -29.15 9.47
CA GLY A 718 10.67 -29.08 8.77
C GLY A 718 10.75 -27.98 7.71
N ASP A 719 9.69 -27.80 6.91
CA ASP A 719 9.56 -26.76 5.87
C ASP A 719 8.45 -25.74 6.21
N TRP A 720 8.36 -24.67 5.41
CA TRP A 720 7.36 -23.62 5.55
C TRP A 720 6.03 -24.00 4.92
N ILE A 721 4.94 -23.70 5.63
CA ILE A 721 3.58 -23.87 5.14
C ILE A 721 2.81 -22.53 5.14
N PRO A 722 1.90 -22.31 4.18
CA PRO A 722 1.09 -21.09 4.14
C PRO A 722 0.25 -20.91 5.40
N PHE A 723 0.30 -19.77 6.08
CA PHE A 723 -0.50 -19.48 7.27
C PHE A 723 -1.31 -18.20 7.05
N MET A 724 -2.15 -18.16 6.01
CA MET A 724 -2.74 -16.93 5.48
C MET A 724 -4.20 -17.09 5.05
N ASN A 725 -4.95 -17.95 5.74
CA ASN A 725 -6.34 -18.22 5.38
C ASN A 725 -7.23 -17.00 5.66
N GLY A 726 -7.97 -16.51 4.65
CA GLY A 726 -8.74 -15.25 4.74
C GLY A 726 -7.91 -13.97 4.75
N LEU A 727 -6.57 -14.07 4.76
CA LEU A 727 -5.68 -12.91 4.69
C LEU A 727 -5.51 -12.47 3.22
N PRO A 728 -5.73 -11.18 2.88
CA PRO A 728 -5.45 -10.69 1.54
C PRO A 728 -3.97 -10.79 1.18
N HIS A 729 -3.67 -10.98 -0.11
CA HIS A 729 -2.28 -11.09 -0.60
C HIS A 729 -1.59 -9.72 -0.73
N VAL A 730 -1.31 -9.11 0.42
CA VAL A 730 -0.61 -7.83 0.58
C VAL A 730 0.64 -7.98 1.44
N PRO A 731 1.59 -7.03 1.39
CA PRO A 731 2.76 -7.07 2.26
C PRO A 731 2.38 -7.05 3.74
N VAL A 732 2.97 -7.97 4.49
CA VAL A 732 2.90 -8.03 5.96
C VAL A 732 4.24 -7.55 6.50
N PHE A 733 4.26 -6.35 7.08
CA PHE A 733 5.49 -5.73 7.58
C PHE A 733 5.79 -6.06 9.02
N ASP A 734 4.79 -6.50 9.78
CA ASP A 734 4.97 -6.81 11.18
C ASP A 734 4.04 -7.90 11.69
N LEU A 735 4.53 -8.66 12.67
CA LEU A 735 3.82 -9.74 13.32
C LEU A 735 4.01 -9.65 14.84
N GLU A 736 2.91 -9.52 15.57
CA GLU A 736 2.91 -9.39 17.03
C GLU A 736 2.15 -10.57 17.66
N ILE A 737 2.82 -11.32 18.54
CA ILE A 737 2.21 -12.45 19.25
C ILE A 737 1.83 -12.00 20.65
N ASN A 738 0.56 -12.22 21.02
CA ASN A 738 0.10 -12.14 22.41
C ASN A 738 -0.06 -13.57 22.94
N LYS A 739 0.91 -13.99 23.75
CA LYS A 739 1.03 -15.36 24.25
C LYS A 739 -0.08 -15.71 25.23
N THR A 740 -0.48 -14.73 26.03
CA THR A 740 -1.53 -14.89 27.05
C THR A 740 -2.88 -15.26 26.43
N SER A 741 -3.20 -14.68 25.26
CA SER A 741 -4.45 -14.95 24.52
C SER A 741 -4.30 -16.00 23.42
N GLY A 742 -3.08 -16.42 23.08
CA GLY A 742 -2.82 -17.35 21.98
C GLY A 742 -3.17 -16.76 20.61
N LEU A 743 -2.95 -15.46 20.43
CA LEU A 743 -3.26 -14.75 19.19
C LEU A 743 -2.00 -14.18 18.54
N ILE A 744 -2.01 -14.12 17.22
CA ILE A 744 -1.04 -13.39 16.40
C ILE A 744 -1.74 -12.29 15.61
N ARG A 745 -1.12 -11.11 15.54
CA ARG A 745 -1.59 -9.95 14.79
C ARG A 745 -0.65 -9.65 13.65
N ALA A 746 -1.20 -9.27 12.49
CA ALA A 746 -0.43 -8.88 11.31
C ALA A 746 -0.71 -7.41 10.98
N GLY A 747 0.34 -6.59 11.00
CA GLY A 747 0.32 -5.24 10.44
C GLY A 747 0.52 -5.32 8.94
N THR A 748 -0.56 -5.13 8.17
CA THR A 748 -0.49 -5.17 6.71
C THR A 748 -0.29 -3.78 6.12
N TYR A 749 0.36 -3.72 4.97
CA TYR A 749 0.51 -2.50 4.21
C TYR A 749 -0.62 -2.35 3.19
N GLY A 750 -1.77 -1.82 3.65
CA GLY A 750 -2.92 -1.50 2.80
C GLY A 750 -4.21 -2.24 3.15
N ARG A 751 -4.23 -3.15 4.13
CA ARG A 751 -5.45 -3.89 4.55
C ARG A 751 -5.74 -3.82 6.04
N GLY A 752 -5.09 -2.88 6.76
CA GLY A 752 -5.23 -2.75 8.21
C GLY A 752 -4.54 -3.87 9.00
N ILE A 753 -5.03 -4.12 10.21
CA ILE A 753 -4.54 -5.15 11.14
C ILE A 753 -5.43 -6.38 11.05
N TRP A 754 -4.80 -7.54 11.03
CA TRP A 754 -5.47 -8.84 11.01
C TRP A 754 -5.10 -9.65 12.23
N SER A 755 -5.98 -10.58 12.62
CA SER A 755 -5.78 -11.47 13.75
C SER A 755 -6.02 -12.90 13.37
N SER A 756 -5.16 -13.80 13.85
CA SER A 756 -5.39 -15.24 13.84
C SER A 756 -5.10 -15.82 15.22
N GLY A 757 -5.65 -16.99 15.51
CA GLY A 757 -5.08 -17.86 16.55
C GLY A 757 -3.68 -18.32 16.14
N LEU A 758 -2.87 -18.76 17.09
CA LEU A 758 -1.60 -19.42 16.81
C LEU A 758 -1.82 -20.77 16.09
N PHE A 759 -0.79 -21.23 15.40
CA PHE A 759 -0.79 -22.50 14.71
C PHE A 759 -1.09 -23.64 15.67
N THR A 760 -1.95 -24.54 15.21
CA THR A 760 -2.29 -25.77 15.88
C THR A 760 -2.31 -26.89 14.83
N ALA A 761 -2.06 -28.12 15.26
CA ALA A 761 -2.20 -29.28 14.38
C ALA A 761 -3.63 -29.37 13.79
N CYS A 762 -3.77 -30.12 12.69
CA CYS A 762 -5.05 -30.26 11.99
C CYS A 762 -6.19 -30.66 12.96
N PRO A 763 -7.31 -29.91 13.02
CA PRO A 763 -8.36 -30.19 13.98
C PRO A 763 -9.05 -31.52 13.73
N TYR A 764 -9.63 -32.10 14.78
CA TYR A 764 -10.42 -33.33 14.63
C TYR A 764 -11.65 -33.11 13.73
N GLY A 765 -12.41 -32.05 13.97
CA GLY A 765 -13.55 -31.70 13.15
C GLY A 765 -13.98 -30.26 13.33
N TYR A 766 -14.78 -29.75 12.39
CA TYR A 766 -15.41 -28.44 12.49
C TYR A 766 -16.93 -28.54 12.56
N LEU A 767 -17.50 -27.71 13.42
CA LEU A 767 -18.92 -27.38 13.45
C LEU A 767 -19.06 -25.90 13.08
N LEU A 768 -19.15 -25.59 11.78
CA LEU A 768 -19.17 -24.21 11.29
C LEU A 768 -20.60 -23.66 11.26
N THR A 769 -20.82 -22.61 12.01
CA THR A 769 -22.02 -21.78 12.00
C THR A 769 -21.58 -20.34 11.75
N THR A 770 -22.52 -19.45 11.44
CA THR A 770 -22.21 -18.02 11.35
C THR A 770 -21.68 -17.45 12.68
N ALA A 771 -21.97 -18.05 13.83
CA ALA A 771 -21.57 -17.53 15.14
C ALA A 771 -20.16 -17.97 15.58
N ASN A 772 -19.67 -19.11 15.11
CA ASN A 772 -18.42 -19.73 15.58
C ASN A 772 -17.41 -19.98 14.46
N ASP A 773 -17.60 -19.32 13.32
CA ASP A 773 -16.64 -19.35 12.24
C ASP A 773 -15.37 -18.55 12.63
N PRO A 774 -14.19 -19.20 12.65
CA PRO A 774 -12.91 -18.54 12.93
C PRO A 774 -12.56 -17.38 11.99
N SER A 775 -13.18 -17.29 10.80
CA SER A 775 -12.97 -16.21 9.83
C SER A 775 -13.97 -15.04 9.96
N ASN A 776 -14.96 -15.13 10.85
CA ASN A 776 -15.97 -14.10 11.11
C ASN A 776 -15.37 -13.00 12.02
N PRO A 777 -15.48 -11.68 11.73
CA PRO A 777 -16.64 -11.02 11.11
C PRO A 777 -16.51 -10.58 9.64
N ASN A 778 -15.32 -10.69 9.04
CA ASN A 778 -15.01 -10.02 7.77
C ASN A 778 -14.69 -11.04 6.70
N TYR A 779 -15.71 -11.76 6.20
CA TYR A 779 -15.56 -12.71 5.10
C TYR A 779 -14.89 -12.04 3.91
N THR A 780 -13.58 -12.22 3.76
CA THR A 780 -12.75 -11.61 2.72
C THR A 780 -11.62 -12.60 2.39
N GLY A 781 -11.19 -12.63 1.14
CA GLY A 781 -10.15 -13.54 0.68
C GLY A 781 -10.61 -15.01 0.58
N TYR A 782 -9.73 -15.87 0.08
CA TYR A 782 -9.96 -17.30 -0.04
C TYR A 782 -9.95 -17.98 1.34
N GLN A 783 -10.95 -18.83 1.60
CA GLN A 783 -11.11 -19.54 2.86
C GLN A 783 -11.03 -21.06 2.65
N PHE A 784 -10.13 -21.70 3.37
CA PHE A 784 -9.88 -23.13 3.32
C PHE A 784 -9.98 -23.73 4.72
N TYR A 785 -10.83 -24.73 4.90
CA TYR A 785 -10.98 -25.46 6.15
C TYR A 785 -10.60 -26.91 5.95
N GLU A 786 -9.83 -27.46 6.88
CA GLU A 786 -9.40 -28.84 6.83
C GLU A 786 -9.45 -29.55 8.18
N ALA A 787 -10.04 -30.74 8.19
CA ALA A 787 -10.19 -31.54 9.39
C ALA A 787 -9.77 -33.01 9.20
N SER A 788 -9.21 -33.60 10.26
CA SER A 788 -8.76 -34.99 10.30
C SER A 788 -9.89 -36.01 10.42
N ASN A 789 -11.13 -35.57 10.63
CA ASN A 789 -12.32 -36.42 10.61
C ASN A 789 -13.46 -35.78 9.79
N TYR A 790 -14.06 -34.69 10.28
CA TYR A 790 -15.31 -34.18 9.69
C TYR A 790 -15.41 -32.67 9.61
N ILE A 791 -16.20 -32.17 8.66
CA ILE A 791 -16.69 -30.79 8.64
C ILE A 791 -18.21 -30.82 8.55
N SER A 792 -18.90 -30.20 9.50
CA SER A 792 -20.34 -29.93 9.39
C SER A 792 -20.56 -28.43 9.38
N SER A 793 -21.29 -27.91 8.39
CA SER A 793 -21.50 -26.47 8.24
C SER A 793 -22.97 -26.13 8.02
N SER A 794 -23.49 -25.22 8.85
CA SER A 794 -24.76 -24.51 8.65
C SER A 794 -24.53 -23.03 8.33
N ARG A 795 -23.29 -22.66 7.99
CA ARG A 795 -22.87 -21.26 7.83
C ARG A 795 -23.58 -20.59 6.66
N ILE A 796 -23.97 -19.33 6.87
CA ILE A 796 -24.31 -18.42 5.78
C ILE A 796 -23.01 -17.73 5.35
N ILE A 797 -22.56 -18.00 4.13
CA ILE A 797 -21.45 -17.28 3.51
C ILE A 797 -22.05 -15.97 2.98
N THR A 798 -22.05 -14.95 3.84
CA THR A 798 -22.64 -13.62 3.56
C THR A 798 -21.71 -12.69 2.79
N GLY A 799 -20.43 -13.07 2.64
CA GLY A 799 -19.40 -12.34 1.90
C GLY A 799 -19.75 -12.12 0.44
N GLY A 800 -19.21 -11.05 -0.14
CA GLY A 800 -19.31 -10.77 -1.57
C GLY A 800 -18.18 -11.44 -2.36
N ILE A 801 -18.15 -11.14 -3.65
CA ILE A 801 -16.99 -11.12 -4.54
C ILE A 801 -15.62 -11.40 -3.85
N GLY A 802 -15.04 -12.59 -4.07
CA GLY A 802 -13.71 -12.97 -3.57
C GLY A 802 -13.68 -13.69 -2.21
N THR A 803 -14.80 -14.27 -1.77
CA THR A 803 -14.95 -14.96 -0.46
C THR A 803 -15.13 -16.47 -0.57
N ASP A 804 -14.48 -17.05 -1.57
CA ASP A 804 -14.57 -18.47 -1.90
C ASP A 804 -14.22 -19.35 -0.71
N VAL A 805 -15.03 -20.40 -0.50
CA VAL A 805 -14.87 -21.33 0.63
C VAL A 805 -14.62 -22.74 0.13
N THR A 806 -13.58 -23.38 0.65
CA THR A 806 -13.26 -24.78 0.39
C THR A 806 -13.20 -25.57 1.70
N TYR A 807 -13.95 -26.66 1.78
CA TYR A 807 -13.93 -27.61 2.90
C TYR A 807 -13.25 -28.91 2.50
N LYS A 808 -12.36 -29.42 3.35
CA LYS A 808 -11.74 -30.73 3.21
C LYS A 808 -11.81 -31.50 4.52
N ALA A 809 -12.25 -32.75 4.49
CA ALA A 809 -12.29 -33.59 5.69
C ALA A 809 -11.86 -35.03 5.37
N ALA A 810 -11.26 -35.74 6.31
CA ALA A 810 -10.85 -37.13 6.06
C ALA A 810 -12.04 -38.06 5.79
N ASN A 811 -13.15 -37.90 6.51
CA ASN A 811 -14.29 -38.83 6.47
C ASN A 811 -15.57 -38.25 5.86
N TYR A 812 -16.01 -37.05 6.25
CA TYR A 812 -17.20 -36.45 5.62
C TYR A 812 -17.26 -34.92 5.71
N VAL A 813 -17.89 -34.32 4.70
CA VAL A 813 -18.35 -32.92 4.72
C VAL A 813 -19.87 -32.89 4.66
N GLN A 814 -20.51 -32.39 5.72
CA GLN A 814 -21.96 -32.30 5.86
C GLN A 814 -22.43 -30.85 5.81
N LEU A 815 -23.30 -30.52 4.87
CA LEU A 815 -23.97 -29.23 4.82
C LEU A 815 -25.34 -29.37 5.49
N THR A 816 -25.52 -28.73 6.63
CA THR A 816 -26.72 -28.86 7.45
C THR A 816 -27.71 -27.72 7.18
N THR A 817 -28.94 -27.88 7.67
CA THR A 817 -30.01 -26.87 7.52
C THR A 817 -29.53 -25.50 7.99
N GLY A 818 -29.68 -24.48 7.13
CA GLY A 818 -29.20 -23.12 7.39
C GLY A 818 -27.97 -22.73 6.57
N PHE A 819 -27.23 -23.70 6.00
CA PHE A 819 -26.14 -23.40 5.08
C PHE A 819 -26.65 -22.67 3.84
N ASN A 820 -25.98 -21.56 3.49
CA ASN A 820 -26.30 -20.79 2.29
C ASN A 820 -25.03 -20.09 1.77
N ALA A 821 -24.75 -20.21 0.48
CA ALA A 821 -23.72 -19.46 -0.21
C ALA A 821 -24.40 -18.46 -1.15
N LYS A 822 -24.08 -17.16 -1.03
CA LYS A 822 -24.56 -16.17 -2.00
C LYS A 822 -24.13 -16.57 -3.41
N GLN A 823 -24.95 -16.20 -4.40
CA GLN A 823 -24.80 -16.57 -5.82
C GLN A 823 -23.41 -16.24 -6.41
N GLU A 824 -22.70 -15.30 -5.81
CA GLU A 824 -21.40 -14.80 -6.26
C GLU A 824 -20.18 -15.53 -5.66
N ASN A 825 -20.39 -16.52 -4.77
CA ASN A 825 -19.30 -17.22 -4.07
C ASN A 825 -19.07 -18.63 -4.63
N LEU A 826 -17.80 -19.01 -4.80
CA LEU A 826 -17.44 -20.40 -5.10
C LEU A 826 -17.40 -21.21 -3.80
N PHE A 827 -18.15 -22.30 -3.75
CA PHE A 827 -18.05 -23.30 -2.69
C PHE A 827 -17.49 -24.61 -3.23
N LYS A 828 -16.52 -25.20 -2.52
CA LYS A 828 -15.95 -26.52 -2.81
C LYS A 828 -15.92 -27.39 -1.56
N ALA A 829 -16.17 -28.69 -1.71
CA ALA A 829 -16.02 -29.68 -0.66
C ALA A 829 -15.31 -30.93 -1.19
N THR A 830 -14.30 -31.42 -0.46
CA THR A 830 -13.51 -32.61 -0.83
C THR A 830 -13.25 -33.51 0.37
N LEU A 831 -12.86 -34.76 0.10
CA LEU A 831 -12.43 -35.70 1.13
C LEU A 831 -10.96 -36.06 0.97
N GLY A 832 -10.28 -36.26 2.10
CA GLY A 832 -8.88 -36.67 2.14
C GLY A 832 -8.23 -36.34 3.48
N PRO A 833 -7.16 -37.05 3.87
CA PRO A 833 -6.47 -36.81 5.12
C PRO A 833 -5.81 -35.42 5.13
N CYS A 834 -5.57 -34.89 6.33
CA CYS A 834 -4.91 -33.60 6.50
C CYS A 834 -3.55 -33.58 5.80
N GLY A 835 -3.25 -32.53 5.06
CA GLY A 835 -1.95 -32.39 4.40
C GLY A 835 -1.71 -33.34 3.21
N ALA A 836 -2.70 -34.11 2.77
CA ALA A 836 -2.62 -34.80 1.48
C ALA A 836 -3.07 -33.89 0.33
N ALA A 837 -2.50 -34.08 -0.87
CA ALA A 837 -2.99 -33.43 -2.07
C ALA A 837 -4.47 -33.74 -2.34
N LYS A 838 -5.13 -32.89 -3.14
CA LYS A 838 -6.55 -33.03 -3.50
C LYS A 838 -6.85 -34.45 -4.02
N ALA A 839 -7.84 -35.12 -3.45
CA ALA A 839 -8.56 -36.16 -4.18
C ALA A 839 -9.57 -35.50 -5.14
N PRO A 840 -9.72 -35.99 -6.39
CA PRO A 840 -10.64 -35.40 -7.35
C PRO A 840 -12.08 -35.81 -7.01
N VAL A 841 -12.78 -34.94 -6.30
CA VAL A 841 -14.24 -34.86 -6.36
C VAL A 841 -14.61 -33.38 -6.49
N SER A 842 -14.79 -32.90 -7.72
CA SER A 842 -15.27 -31.55 -8.00
C SER A 842 -16.77 -31.60 -8.30
N GLY A 843 -17.55 -30.86 -7.52
CA GLY A 843 -18.93 -30.52 -7.85
C GLY A 843 -19.09 -29.01 -7.78
N THR A 844 -19.38 -28.37 -8.92
CA THR A 844 -19.78 -26.96 -8.95
C THR A 844 -21.27 -26.91 -8.61
N TYR A 845 -21.63 -26.22 -7.54
CA TYR A 845 -23.02 -26.11 -7.11
C TYR A 845 -23.73 -24.95 -7.81
N VAL A 846 -24.72 -25.27 -8.65
CA VAL A 846 -25.74 -24.32 -9.09
C VAL A 846 -27.08 -25.03 -8.92
N ASN A 847 -27.83 -24.69 -7.86
CA ASN A 847 -29.20 -25.14 -7.58
C ASN A 847 -29.48 -26.66 -7.77
N LYS A 848 -29.13 -27.52 -6.79
CA LYS A 848 -29.96 -28.67 -6.32
C LYS A 848 -29.27 -29.53 -5.25
N THR A 849 -30.09 -30.06 -4.35
CA THR A 849 -29.81 -30.66 -3.04
C THR A 849 -28.93 -31.93 -3.05
N ILE A 850 -27.70 -31.80 -2.58
CA ILE A 850 -26.83 -32.85 -2.01
C ILE A 850 -26.49 -32.42 -0.58
N ARG A 851 -27.01 -33.15 0.42
CA ARG A 851 -26.88 -32.80 1.84
C ARG A 851 -25.57 -33.29 2.49
N THR A 852 -24.79 -34.14 1.81
CA THR A 852 -23.57 -34.73 2.38
C THR A 852 -22.63 -35.21 1.27
N VAL A 853 -21.33 -34.89 1.38
CA VAL A 853 -20.23 -35.51 0.63
C VAL A 853 -19.58 -36.55 1.55
N ARG A 854 -19.57 -37.82 1.13
CA ARG A 854 -19.04 -38.98 1.86
C ARG A 854 -18.04 -39.74 1.03
#